data_AF-A0A957LD38-F1
#
_entry.id   AF-A0A957LD38-F1
#
_cell.length_a   1.000
_cell.length_b   1.000
_cell.length_c   1.000
_cell.angle_alpha   90.00
_cell.angle_beta   90.00
_cell.angle_gamma   90.00
#
_symmetry.space_group_name_H-M   'P 1'
#
loop_
_entity.id
_entity.type
_entity.pdbx_description
1 polymer ?
#
loop_
_entity_poly.entity_id
_entity_poly.type
_entity_poly.pdbx_seq_one_letter_code
_entity_poly.pdbx_strand_id
1 'polypeptide(L)'
;LGNVGLLGNVGEINDLGLLGNVGDISDVGLLGNVGLLGNVGLLGNVGLLGNVGLLGNVGGDSYLNNLVAGSVSLAPGREILAYDVHELFGPYYIAVVPTSDADLTKPFTLTTFIQSNNDSSIPVFRDDISTDDFPAPTEDASVRTIILHNSGRMNDYFIPDTVAASGLEGKLTTLANHPAVDGVVVDVNDYQLVRDAYAEWDKRPTSPQAANYVARTIKALLYQQLTAYPNVEYITIVGDDRIIPFRRIRDEVLIANERSYAAEVIGDAILEATKNKRYLLSDDYYAASLPQAYRGRDIYLPQYGLGRLVEHPQDIVAAIDAFLAEPTLTPDEAFITGYDFLIDQANAIADNLSAKGITNVDTQFVNNNWTTSAFNNWLNNRSIGPDLMSLNSHFSHYSFYPNDNAEVYATQLAGTDYSSTLAFTVGCHSGLNVPDSAEFDTQTETDWAQAFLREGATFIGNTGFGYGDSELIAYSERIMVNFVEELGEVPTVGLALRNAKQRYFNSAAVSTFGPYDEKSMAVMTLYGLPMQEVTLPANYVSRAPEQQVQLTAESTPINLTFSYDTHTAGRGTYHTIAGENDLLVTGGRPVQPRQTILLNDMENVAHGVLMLGGTFVSTGGFNPVITEIITDELYLTVENNYPIDQWYPATTQSINRFLAVDGEFNQRLVVVPGQFYAKYGTSPTSGQQRLYTSLQLEVYAAPTSETDFTPPEIDEITVESAGTNNTQTRYTIKTSDPNGIQRVVLLYRDTSNYTEWKRVEPTYNATTGTAVATIPVPMENVVDYFVQVVDGAGNVALGLDIDPYTTVANLNQKMMLPVINRR
;
A
#
# COMPACT_ATOMS: atom_id res chain seq x y z
N LEU A 1 -59.62 19.54 68.97
CA LEU A 1 -60.33 18.41 68.31
C LEU A 1 -59.28 17.37 67.95
N GLY A 2 -59.45 16.13 68.42
CA GLY A 2 -58.50 15.00 68.37
C GLY A 2 -58.21 14.46 66.95
N ASN A 3 -57.35 13.46 66.74
CA ASN A 3 -57.00 12.32 67.61
C ASN A 3 -55.57 11.80 67.38
N VAL A 4 -55.15 10.99 68.35
CA VAL A 4 -53.86 10.38 68.68
C VAL A 4 -53.54 9.09 67.90
N GLY A 5 -52.23 8.80 67.73
CA GLY A 5 -51.59 7.48 67.96
C GLY A 5 -50.99 6.78 66.73
N LEU A 6 -49.86 6.05 66.78
CA LEU A 6 -48.79 5.85 67.78
C LEU A 6 -47.62 5.06 67.10
N LEU A 7 -46.43 5.12 67.71
CA LEU A 7 -45.10 4.59 67.34
C LEU A 7 -44.96 3.08 66.98
N GLY A 8 -43.84 2.75 66.31
CA GLY A 8 -43.17 1.43 66.36
C GLY A 8 -41.74 1.39 65.77
N ASN A 9 -40.74 1.53 66.65
CA ASN A 9 -39.28 1.21 66.68
C ASN A 9 -38.43 0.69 65.47
N VAL A 10 -37.29 1.40 65.27
CA VAL A 10 -35.84 1.02 65.30
C VAL A 10 -35.31 -0.27 64.63
N GLY A 11 -34.29 -0.09 63.76
CA GLY A 11 -33.02 -0.85 63.81
C GLY A 11 -32.38 -1.27 62.48
N GLU A 12 -31.35 -0.54 62.00
CA GLU A 12 -29.94 -1.01 61.84
C GLU A 12 -29.11 -0.11 60.90
N ILE A 13 -27.93 0.29 61.40
CA ILE A 13 -26.77 0.81 60.67
C ILE A 13 -25.70 -0.29 60.79
N ASN A 14 -24.96 -0.57 59.70
CA ASN A 14 -23.53 -0.96 59.77
C ASN A 14 -22.80 -0.70 58.43
N ASP A 15 -21.66 0.00 58.57
CA ASP A 15 -20.35 -0.11 57.92
C ASP A 15 -20.03 0.37 56.47
N LEU A 16 -19.51 1.61 56.41
CA LEU A 16 -18.13 2.05 56.09
C LEU A 16 -17.22 1.27 55.10
N GLY A 17 -16.66 2.02 54.12
CA GLY A 17 -15.22 1.99 53.81
C GLY A 17 -14.80 1.97 52.33
N LEU A 18 -14.51 3.12 51.71
CA LEU A 18 -13.15 3.62 51.39
C LEU A 18 -13.19 4.86 50.48
N LEU A 19 -12.55 5.93 50.96
CA LEU A 19 -12.12 7.10 50.19
C LEU A 19 -10.67 6.84 49.73
N GLY A 20 -10.34 7.17 48.48
CA GLY A 20 -8.99 7.04 47.93
C GLY A 20 -8.68 8.06 46.83
N ASN A 21 -8.25 9.24 47.28
CA ASN A 21 -7.40 10.27 46.66
C ASN A 21 -7.64 10.80 45.22
N VAL A 22 -7.87 12.11 45.23
CA VAL A 22 -7.60 13.14 44.21
C VAL A 22 -6.12 13.14 43.79
N GLY A 23 -5.89 13.31 42.49
CA GLY A 23 -4.62 13.72 41.89
C GLY A 23 -4.87 14.44 40.56
N ASP A 24 -4.76 15.76 40.61
CA ASP A 24 -4.46 16.73 39.54
C ASP A 24 -5.49 17.05 38.43
N ILE A 25 -6.26 18.09 38.73
CA ILE A 25 -6.72 19.11 37.76
C ILE A 25 -5.50 19.96 37.38
N SER A 26 -5.16 20.00 36.09
CA SER A 26 -4.63 21.23 35.45
C SER A 26 -4.73 21.14 33.92
N ASP A 27 -5.73 21.84 33.38
CA ASP A 27 -5.60 22.85 32.31
C ASP A 27 -6.84 22.88 31.40
N VAL A 28 -7.80 23.68 31.88
CA VAL A 28 -8.84 24.31 31.06
C VAL A 28 -8.22 25.54 30.40
N GLY A 29 -8.25 25.59 29.07
CA GLY A 29 -7.83 26.77 28.31
C GLY A 29 -8.55 26.91 26.97
N LEU A 30 -9.54 27.82 26.94
CA LEU A 30 -10.13 28.49 25.77
C LEU A 30 -11.30 27.81 25.03
N LEU A 31 -12.47 27.89 25.67
CA LEU A 31 -13.76 28.11 24.99
C LEU A 31 -13.79 29.53 24.41
N GLY A 32 -13.87 29.65 23.08
CA GLY A 32 -14.04 30.92 22.37
C GLY A 32 -15.10 30.85 21.27
N ASN A 33 -16.23 31.55 21.51
CA ASN A 33 -17.28 31.97 20.58
C ASN A 33 -18.31 30.93 20.08
N VAL A 34 -19.35 30.71 20.92
CA VAL A 34 -20.68 30.29 20.45
C VAL A 34 -21.36 31.48 19.78
N GLY A 35 -21.40 31.46 18.45
CA GLY A 35 -22.29 32.31 17.65
C GLY A 35 -23.75 31.84 17.79
N LEU A 36 -24.63 32.76 18.17
CA LEU A 36 -26.08 32.58 18.17
C LEU A 36 -26.58 32.09 16.79
N LEU A 37 -27.20 30.90 16.74
CA LEU A 37 -28.16 30.56 15.69
C LEU A 37 -29.57 30.56 16.28
N GLY A 38 -30.35 31.57 15.91
CA GLY A 38 -31.78 31.64 16.16
C GLY A 38 -32.56 30.72 15.21
N ASN A 39 -33.59 30.08 15.75
CA ASN A 39 -34.75 29.49 15.08
C ASN A 39 -34.63 29.12 13.59
N VAL A 40 -34.39 27.83 13.31
CA VAL A 40 -34.87 27.17 12.09
C VAL A 40 -35.71 25.97 12.50
N GLY A 41 -37.03 26.11 12.37
CA GLY A 41 -37.96 24.99 12.36
C GLY A 41 -37.86 24.22 11.03
N LEU A 42 -38.10 22.91 11.09
CA LEU A 42 -38.11 21.95 9.98
C LEU A 42 -36.75 21.63 9.34
N LEU A 43 -35.96 20.80 10.04
CA LEU A 43 -34.94 19.92 9.45
C LEU A 43 -35.10 18.51 10.05
N GLY A 44 -36.25 17.89 9.82
CA GLY A 44 -36.41 16.45 9.98
C GLY A 44 -35.80 15.75 8.77
N ASN A 45 -34.84 14.85 9.01
CA ASN A 45 -34.23 13.90 8.06
C ASN A 45 -32.96 14.31 7.27
N VAL A 46 -32.07 15.16 7.81
CA VAL A 46 -30.69 15.30 7.27
C VAL A 46 -29.60 15.05 8.33
N GLY A 47 -29.94 14.95 9.61
CA GLY A 47 -28.97 14.81 10.72
C GLY A 47 -28.48 13.40 11.08
N LEU A 48 -28.81 12.36 10.31
CA LEU A 48 -28.44 10.96 10.65
C LEU A 48 -27.33 10.35 9.77
N LEU A 49 -26.89 11.03 8.70
CA LEU A 49 -25.80 10.55 7.83
C LEU A 49 -24.39 10.81 8.39
N GLY A 50 -24.22 11.76 9.31
CA GLY A 50 -22.92 12.07 9.90
C GLY A 50 -22.41 11.00 10.88
N ASN A 51 -23.32 10.30 11.57
CA ASN A 51 -22.95 9.39 12.66
C ASN A 51 -22.85 7.92 12.27
N VAL A 52 -23.29 7.52 11.06
CA VAL A 52 -23.05 6.16 10.54
C VAL A 52 -21.61 6.00 10.03
N GLY A 53 -21.01 7.09 9.54
CA GLY A 53 -19.60 7.10 9.13
C GLY A 53 -18.61 6.88 10.28
N LEU A 54 -19.03 7.06 11.54
CA LEU A 54 -18.22 6.81 12.74
C LEU A 54 -18.29 5.34 13.22
N LEU A 55 -19.30 4.55 12.79
CA LEU A 55 -19.37 3.11 13.09
C LEU A 55 -18.46 2.27 12.19
N GLY A 56 -18.05 2.80 11.02
CA GLY A 56 -17.02 2.17 10.17
C GLY A 56 -15.64 2.07 10.85
N ASN A 57 -15.40 2.86 11.91
CA ASN A 57 -14.17 2.85 12.69
C ASN A 57 -14.23 1.95 13.94
N VAL A 58 -15.30 1.17 14.14
CA VAL A 58 -15.41 0.24 15.28
C VAL A 58 -14.81 -1.15 14.95
N GLY A 59 -14.31 -1.34 13.73
CA GLY A 59 -13.59 -2.56 13.34
C GLY A 59 -12.07 -2.42 13.40
N GLY A 60 -11.49 -2.49 14.60
CA GLY A 60 -10.05 -2.82 14.75
C GLY A 60 -9.71 -4.23 14.25
N ASP A 61 -10.74 -5.03 13.95
CA ASP A 61 -10.61 -6.33 13.31
C ASP A 61 -10.91 -6.23 11.82
N SER A 62 -9.93 -6.65 11.02
CA SER A 62 -9.85 -6.76 9.54
C SER A 62 -11.06 -7.33 8.75
N TYR A 63 -12.21 -7.58 9.37
CA TYR A 63 -13.40 -8.16 8.76
C TYR A 63 -14.54 -7.15 8.50
N LEU A 64 -14.42 -5.89 8.92
CA LEU A 64 -15.48 -4.87 8.80
C LEU A 64 -15.22 -3.76 7.75
N ASN A 65 -14.23 -3.92 6.88
CA ASN A 65 -13.87 -2.94 5.84
C ASN A 65 -15.05 -2.54 4.92
N ASN A 66 -16.11 -3.36 4.86
CA ASN A 66 -17.28 -3.16 3.99
C ASN A 66 -18.59 -2.94 4.79
N LEU A 67 -18.53 -2.48 6.05
CA LEU A 67 -19.72 -2.03 6.77
C LEU A 67 -20.21 -0.71 6.16
N VAL A 68 -21.17 -0.83 5.23
CA VAL A 68 -21.68 0.31 4.44
C VAL A 68 -22.65 1.19 5.20
N ALA A 69 -23.38 0.60 6.16
CA ALA A 69 -24.34 1.29 7.00
C ALA A 69 -24.76 0.39 8.18
N GLY A 70 -25.19 1.01 9.28
CA GLY A 70 -25.78 0.33 10.43
C GLY A 70 -27.21 0.83 10.69
N SER A 71 -28.12 -0.10 10.97
CA SER A 71 -29.48 0.21 11.43
C SER A 71 -29.48 0.38 12.95
N VAL A 72 -29.75 1.60 13.44
CA VAL A 72 -29.71 1.95 14.88
C VAL A 72 -30.99 2.63 15.37
N SER A 73 -32.11 2.37 14.71
CA SER A 73 -33.41 2.94 15.10
C SER A 73 -33.79 2.54 16.54
N LEU A 74 -34.14 3.53 17.36
CA LEU A 74 -34.61 3.34 18.75
C LEU A 74 -36.04 2.76 18.84
N ALA A 75 -36.70 2.51 17.70
CA ALA A 75 -38.03 1.92 17.63
C ALA A 75 -38.16 0.97 16.43
N PRO A 76 -38.95 -0.13 16.54
CA PRO A 76 -39.22 -1.03 15.43
C PRO A 76 -39.98 -0.28 14.33
N GLY A 77 -39.37 -0.20 13.13
CA GLY A 77 -39.91 0.53 11.99
C GLY A 77 -39.14 0.24 10.71
N ARG A 78 -39.65 0.72 9.57
CA ARG A 78 -38.94 0.64 8.29
C ARG A 78 -37.76 1.61 8.30
N GLU A 79 -36.57 1.10 8.04
CA GLU A 79 -35.36 1.88 7.85
C GLU A 79 -34.86 1.72 6.40
N ILE A 80 -34.30 2.79 5.84
CA ILE A 80 -33.67 2.77 4.52
C ILE A 80 -32.23 3.20 4.71
N LEU A 81 -31.31 2.32 4.33
CA LEU A 81 -29.88 2.58 4.27
C LEU A 81 -29.48 2.66 2.80
N ALA A 82 -28.74 3.70 2.44
CA ALA A 82 -28.21 3.90 1.10
C ALA A 82 -26.70 4.12 1.18
N TYR A 83 -25.96 3.49 0.27
CA TYR A 83 -24.52 3.61 0.18
C TYR A 83 -24.08 3.61 -1.29
N ASP A 84 -23.18 4.51 -1.64
CA ASP A 84 -22.63 4.58 -2.99
C ASP A 84 -21.53 3.52 -3.14
N VAL A 85 -21.78 2.55 -4.03
CA VAL A 85 -20.90 1.41 -4.30
C VAL A 85 -20.01 1.62 -5.54
N HIS A 86 -19.99 2.83 -6.12
CA HIS A 86 -19.21 3.09 -7.34
C HIS A 86 -17.69 2.96 -7.11
N GLU A 87 -17.01 2.23 -7.99
CA GLU A 87 -15.58 1.83 -7.88
C GLU A 87 -15.23 1.05 -6.59
N LEU A 88 -16.23 0.61 -5.82
CA LEU A 88 -16.07 -0.31 -4.70
C LEU A 88 -16.41 -1.73 -5.15
N PHE A 89 -15.78 -2.71 -4.53
CA PHE A 89 -15.92 -4.12 -4.88
C PHE A 89 -15.97 -5.00 -3.63
N GLY A 90 -16.34 -6.26 -3.81
CA GLY A 90 -16.37 -7.27 -2.75
C GLY A 90 -17.72 -7.38 -2.03
N PRO A 91 -17.80 -8.26 -1.02
CA PRO A 91 -19.03 -8.51 -0.28
C PRO A 91 -19.37 -7.32 0.63
N TYR A 92 -20.61 -6.83 0.58
CA TYR A 92 -21.10 -5.80 1.49
C TYR A 92 -21.87 -6.42 2.66
N TYR A 93 -21.64 -5.89 3.87
CA TYR A 93 -22.28 -6.38 5.08
C TYR A 93 -23.26 -5.33 5.63
N ILE A 94 -24.43 -5.79 6.06
CA ILE A 94 -25.43 -4.97 6.78
C ILE A 94 -25.59 -5.59 8.17
N ALA A 95 -25.23 -4.83 9.21
CA ALA A 95 -25.48 -5.20 10.59
C ALA A 95 -26.86 -4.68 11.02
N VAL A 96 -27.72 -5.59 11.50
CA VAL A 96 -29.03 -5.26 12.08
C VAL A 96 -28.95 -5.52 13.58
N VAL A 97 -28.95 -4.44 14.36
CA VAL A 97 -28.85 -4.52 15.83
C VAL A 97 -30.25 -4.43 16.43
N PRO A 98 -30.66 -5.37 17.30
CA PRO A 98 -31.96 -5.31 17.95
C PRO A 98 -32.03 -4.14 18.94
N THR A 99 -33.21 -3.54 19.11
CA THR A 99 -33.45 -2.48 20.11
C THR A 99 -33.36 -2.98 21.55
N SER A 100 -33.54 -4.28 21.77
CA SER A 100 -33.41 -4.96 23.07
C SER A 100 -33.24 -6.47 22.86
N ASP A 101 -32.80 -7.21 23.88
CA ASP A 101 -32.72 -8.68 23.83
C ASP A 101 -34.06 -9.35 23.49
N ALA A 102 -35.18 -8.70 23.82
CA ALA A 102 -36.52 -9.19 23.49
C ALA A 102 -36.83 -9.16 21.98
N ASP A 103 -36.05 -8.41 21.19
CA ASP A 103 -36.20 -8.26 19.74
C ASP A 103 -35.34 -9.25 18.93
N LEU A 104 -34.37 -9.95 19.57
CA LEU A 104 -33.49 -10.93 18.91
C LEU A 104 -34.23 -12.07 18.20
N THR A 105 -35.45 -12.36 18.64
CA THR A 105 -36.27 -13.48 18.12
C THR A 105 -37.36 -13.03 17.16
N LYS A 106 -37.52 -11.72 16.94
CA LYS A 106 -38.55 -11.18 16.06
C LYS A 106 -38.10 -11.25 14.60
N PRO A 107 -38.97 -11.67 13.66
CA PRO A 107 -38.61 -11.68 12.25
C PRO A 107 -38.47 -10.24 11.73
N PHE A 108 -37.50 -10.02 10.84
CA PHE A 108 -37.36 -8.79 10.06
C PHE A 108 -37.29 -9.12 8.57
N THR A 109 -37.44 -8.10 7.72
CA THR A 109 -37.30 -8.24 6.27
C THR A 109 -36.21 -7.30 5.80
N LEU A 110 -35.16 -7.86 5.20
CA LEU A 110 -34.15 -7.10 4.48
C LEU A 110 -34.50 -7.13 2.98
N THR A 111 -34.58 -5.96 2.36
CA THR A 111 -34.73 -5.84 0.90
C THR A 111 -33.57 -5.02 0.38
N THR A 112 -32.76 -5.64 -0.46
CA THR A 112 -31.61 -5.00 -1.12
C THR A 112 -31.93 -4.78 -2.59
N PHE A 113 -31.61 -3.59 -3.09
CA PHE A 113 -31.69 -3.28 -4.51
C PHE A 113 -30.48 -2.44 -4.88
N ILE A 114 -29.89 -2.72 -6.04
CA ILE A 114 -28.93 -1.82 -6.67
C ILE A 114 -29.76 -0.90 -7.56
N GLN A 115 -29.87 0.36 -7.18
CA GLN A 115 -30.46 1.36 -8.03
C GLN A 115 -29.33 2.01 -8.82
N SER A 116 -29.38 1.92 -10.16
CA SER A 116 -28.62 2.86 -10.97
C SER A 116 -29.16 4.25 -10.64
N ASN A 117 -28.31 5.15 -10.17
CA ASN A 117 -28.68 6.55 -10.09
C ASN A 117 -28.94 7.01 -11.54
N ASN A 118 -30.20 6.95 -11.98
CA ASN A 118 -30.67 7.60 -13.20
C ASN A 118 -30.81 9.13 -12.98
N ASP A 119 -30.12 9.66 -11.97
CA ASP A 119 -30.01 11.08 -11.74
C ASP A 119 -29.14 11.65 -12.86
N SER A 120 -29.76 12.43 -13.75
CA SER A 120 -29.09 13.15 -14.83
C SER A 120 -27.93 14.05 -14.37
N SER A 121 -27.75 14.26 -13.06
CA SER A 121 -26.64 15.00 -12.47
C SER A 121 -25.37 14.16 -12.23
N ILE A 122 -25.45 12.83 -12.18
CA ILE A 122 -24.30 11.92 -11.99
C ILE A 122 -24.08 11.16 -13.31
N PRO A 123 -23.10 11.55 -14.15
CA PRO A 123 -22.87 10.87 -15.42
C PRO A 123 -22.47 9.42 -15.17
N VAL A 124 -22.99 8.54 -16.02
CA VAL A 124 -22.52 7.17 -16.12
C VAL A 124 -21.24 7.22 -16.96
N PHE A 125 -20.09 7.46 -16.32
CA PHE A 125 -18.78 7.40 -16.98
C PHE A 125 -18.33 5.94 -17.14
N ARG A 126 -19.19 5.10 -17.77
CA ARG A 126 -18.97 3.66 -17.95
C ARG A 126 -18.54 3.27 -19.37
N ASP A 127 -18.50 4.22 -20.29
CA ASP A 127 -18.03 3.91 -21.62
C ASP A 127 -16.51 3.85 -21.57
N ASP A 128 -15.94 2.66 -21.80
CA ASP A 128 -14.52 2.52 -22.07
C ASP A 128 -14.19 3.45 -23.25
N ILE A 129 -13.26 4.39 -23.03
CA ILE A 129 -12.82 5.29 -24.10
C ILE A 129 -12.05 4.44 -25.10
N SER A 130 -12.57 4.35 -26.33
CA SER A 130 -11.89 3.61 -27.39
C SER A 130 -10.57 4.30 -27.73
N THR A 131 -9.49 3.54 -27.75
CA THR A 131 -8.19 4.06 -28.22
C THR A 131 -8.25 4.43 -29.70
N ASP A 132 -9.13 3.81 -30.49
CA ASP A 132 -9.29 4.06 -31.93
C ASP A 132 -9.86 5.45 -32.24
N ASP A 133 -10.42 6.14 -31.24
CA ASP A 133 -10.96 7.49 -31.41
C ASP A 133 -9.87 8.58 -31.43
N PHE A 134 -8.62 8.20 -31.13
CA PHE A 134 -7.46 9.08 -31.21
C PHE A 134 -6.63 8.79 -32.46
N PRO A 135 -6.16 9.82 -33.18
CA PRO A 135 -5.28 9.61 -34.32
C PRO A 135 -3.94 9.04 -33.84
N ALA A 136 -3.52 7.92 -34.44
CA ALA A 136 -2.19 7.38 -34.22
C ALA A 136 -1.13 8.35 -34.77
N PRO A 137 -0.11 8.72 -33.97
CA PRO A 137 1.01 9.51 -34.49
C PRO A 137 1.89 8.66 -35.42
N THR A 138 2.86 9.30 -36.07
CA THR A 138 3.83 8.56 -36.89
C THR A 138 4.77 7.76 -35.99
N GLU A 139 5.03 6.50 -36.35
CA GLU A 139 5.97 5.66 -35.61
C GLU A 139 7.36 6.28 -35.58
N ASP A 140 7.97 6.35 -34.39
CA ASP A 140 9.31 6.86 -34.19
C ASP A 140 9.99 6.15 -33.01
N ALA A 141 10.95 5.27 -33.34
CA ALA A 141 11.72 4.54 -32.34
C ALA A 141 12.83 5.38 -31.68
N SER A 142 13.08 6.61 -32.14
CA SER A 142 14.04 7.51 -31.47
C SER A 142 13.46 8.20 -30.25
N VAL A 143 12.13 8.26 -30.11
CA VAL A 143 11.45 8.89 -28.98
C VAL A 143 11.60 8.04 -27.71
N ARG A 144 12.15 8.63 -26.66
CA ARG A 144 12.31 8.05 -25.31
C ARG A 144 11.42 8.70 -24.26
N THR A 145 10.93 9.93 -24.50
CA THR A 145 10.08 10.66 -23.54
C THR A 145 8.79 11.17 -24.17
N ILE A 146 7.66 10.95 -23.50
CA ILE A 146 6.40 11.63 -23.81
C ILE A 146 6.17 12.76 -22.80
N ILE A 147 6.00 14.00 -23.28
CA ILE A 147 5.74 15.18 -22.45
C ILE A 147 4.27 15.60 -22.64
N LEU A 148 3.43 15.34 -21.65
CA LEU A 148 2.00 15.67 -21.64
C LEU A 148 1.78 17.07 -21.06
N HIS A 149 1.08 17.92 -21.80
CA HIS A 149 0.75 19.29 -21.39
C HIS A 149 -0.67 19.66 -21.88
N ASN A 150 -1.32 20.64 -21.24
CA ASN A 150 -2.58 21.21 -21.71
C ASN A 150 -2.49 22.74 -21.79
N SER A 151 -2.15 23.27 -22.97
CA SER A 151 -1.93 24.71 -23.13
C SER A 151 -3.18 25.56 -22.87
N GLY A 152 -4.35 25.04 -23.26
CA GLY A 152 -5.64 25.70 -23.05
C GLY A 152 -5.91 25.90 -21.56
N ARG A 153 -5.84 24.82 -20.79
CA ARG A 153 -6.01 24.86 -19.32
C ARG A 153 -4.99 25.77 -18.65
N MET A 154 -3.71 25.69 -19.01
CA MET A 154 -2.68 26.55 -18.41
C MET A 154 -3.02 28.04 -18.64
N ASN A 155 -3.46 28.41 -19.84
CA ASN A 155 -3.83 29.80 -20.14
C ASN A 155 -5.11 30.27 -19.45
N ASP A 156 -6.03 29.34 -19.12
CA ASP A 156 -7.25 29.66 -18.38
C ASP A 156 -6.98 29.92 -16.89
N TYR A 157 -6.04 29.18 -16.28
CA TYR A 157 -5.72 29.29 -14.85
C TYR A 157 -4.63 30.32 -14.52
N PHE A 158 -3.60 30.46 -15.36
CA PHE A 158 -2.43 31.31 -15.05
C PHE A 158 -2.45 32.63 -15.82
N ILE A 159 -3.28 33.58 -15.36
CA ILE A 159 -3.38 34.93 -15.93
C ILE A 159 -2.82 35.94 -14.93
N PRO A 160 -1.84 36.80 -15.31
CA PRO A 160 -1.33 37.07 -16.66
C PRO A 160 -0.17 36.16 -17.12
N ASP A 161 0.34 35.27 -16.25
CA ASP A 161 1.51 34.42 -16.47
C ASP A 161 1.28 33.25 -17.44
N THR A 162 0.60 33.52 -18.55
CA THR A 162 0.22 32.55 -19.58
C THR A 162 1.42 31.80 -20.17
N VAL A 163 1.15 30.68 -20.85
CA VAL A 163 2.15 29.87 -21.57
C VAL A 163 3.00 30.73 -22.51
N ALA A 164 2.37 31.68 -23.21
CA ALA A 164 3.06 32.58 -24.12
C ALA A 164 3.92 33.62 -23.40
N ALA A 165 3.44 34.17 -22.27
CA ALA A 165 4.16 35.20 -21.51
C ALA A 165 5.42 34.65 -20.83
N SER A 166 5.37 33.40 -20.36
CA SER A 166 6.50 32.69 -19.75
C SER A 166 7.49 32.11 -20.77
N GLY A 167 7.06 31.90 -22.01
CA GLY A 167 7.87 31.22 -23.03
C GLY A 167 7.89 29.69 -22.89
N LEU A 168 6.97 29.11 -22.11
CA LEU A 168 6.93 27.69 -21.78
C LEU A 168 6.88 26.78 -23.02
N GLU A 169 6.11 27.12 -24.05
CA GLU A 169 6.00 26.30 -25.28
C GLU A 169 7.34 26.12 -26.01
N GLY A 170 8.12 27.20 -26.12
CA GLY A 170 9.47 27.16 -26.68
C GLY A 170 10.45 26.38 -25.79
N LYS A 171 10.26 26.46 -24.46
CA LYS A 171 11.07 25.70 -23.50
C LYS A 171 10.78 24.20 -23.57
N LEU A 172 9.50 23.79 -23.64
CA LEU A 172 9.11 22.40 -23.84
C LEU A 172 9.66 21.83 -25.14
N THR A 173 9.65 22.62 -26.22
CA THR A 173 10.29 22.24 -27.49
C THR A 173 11.80 22.06 -27.34
N THR A 174 12.47 22.93 -26.57
CA THR A 174 13.92 22.82 -26.30
C THR A 174 14.22 21.56 -25.50
N LEU A 175 13.44 21.28 -24.46
CA LEU A 175 13.55 20.08 -23.64
C LEU A 175 13.37 18.81 -24.49
N ALA A 176 12.30 18.75 -25.28
CA ALA A 176 12.02 17.60 -26.14
C ALA A 176 13.18 17.28 -27.12
N ASN A 177 13.83 18.30 -27.67
CA ASN A 177 14.95 18.11 -28.59
C ASN A 177 16.31 17.83 -27.90
N HIS A 178 16.35 17.82 -26.56
CA HIS A 178 17.59 17.58 -25.83
C HIS A 178 17.97 16.08 -25.91
N PRO A 179 19.25 15.72 -26.18
CA PRO A 179 19.64 14.31 -26.34
C PRO A 179 19.47 13.42 -25.11
N ALA A 180 19.40 13.99 -23.91
CA ALA A 180 19.09 13.24 -22.68
C ALA A 180 17.59 12.95 -22.54
N VAL A 181 16.75 13.56 -23.39
CA VAL A 181 15.29 13.50 -23.31
C VAL A 181 14.71 12.75 -24.49
N ASP A 182 15.17 13.05 -25.71
CA ASP A 182 14.65 12.51 -26.98
C ASP A 182 13.11 12.44 -26.95
N GLY A 183 12.50 13.61 -26.74
CA GLY A 183 11.10 13.72 -26.34
C GLY A 183 10.16 14.15 -27.45
N VAL A 184 8.87 13.92 -27.21
CA VAL A 184 7.76 14.49 -27.98
C VAL A 184 6.83 15.26 -27.05
N VAL A 185 6.46 16.48 -27.43
CA VAL A 185 5.45 17.28 -26.72
C VAL A 185 4.07 16.94 -27.26
N VAL A 186 3.18 16.47 -26.39
CA VAL A 186 1.79 16.16 -26.70
C VAL A 186 0.91 17.15 -25.94
N ASP A 187 0.40 18.15 -26.67
CA ASP A 187 -0.60 19.05 -26.13
C ASP A 187 -1.98 18.38 -26.19
N VAL A 188 -2.47 17.93 -25.04
CA VAL A 188 -3.76 17.23 -24.95
C VAL A 188 -4.93 18.16 -25.31
N ASN A 189 -4.71 19.49 -25.29
CA ASN A 189 -5.69 20.47 -25.72
C ASN A 189 -6.00 20.38 -27.23
N ASP A 190 -5.15 19.79 -28.06
CA ASP A 190 -5.39 19.66 -29.50
C ASP A 190 -6.52 18.67 -29.82
N TYR A 191 -6.83 17.76 -28.89
CA TYR A 191 -7.77 16.66 -29.09
C TYR A 191 -9.18 17.03 -28.61
N GLN A 192 -10.16 16.99 -29.53
CA GLN A 192 -11.55 17.37 -29.21
C GLN A 192 -12.15 16.54 -28.07
N LEU A 193 -11.90 15.23 -28.04
CA LEU A 193 -12.41 14.35 -26.97
C LEU A 193 -11.88 14.72 -25.59
N VAL A 194 -10.62 15.15 -25.51
CA VAL A 194 -10.02 15.62 -24.26
C VAL A 194 -10.69 16.94 -23.83
N ARG A 195 -10.88 17.90 -24.76
CA ARG A 195 -11.61 19.14 -24.49
C ARG A 195 -13.05 18.90 -24.03
N ASP A 196 -13.74 17.94 -24.65
CA ASP A 196 -15.10 17.57 -24.27
C ASP A 196 -15.16 16.95 -22.86
N ALA A 197 -14.18 16.10 -22.53
CA ALA A 197 -14.06 15.53 -21.19
C ALA A 197 -13.82 16.61 -20.12
N TYR A 198 -12.96 17.58 -20.41
CA TYR A 198 -12.74 18.73 -19.54
C TYR A 198 -14.01 19.59 -19.39
N ALA A 199 -14.74 19.85 -20.48
CA ALA A 199 -16.01 20.58 -20.41
C ALA A 199 -17.07 19.86 -19.54
N GLU A 200 -17.04 18.53 -19.45
CA GLU A 200 -17.87 17.77 -18.51
C GLU A 200 -17.38 17.86 -17.05
N TRP A 201 -16.07 17.95 -16.83
CA TRP A 201 -15.50 18.18 -15.51
C TRP A 201 -15.76 19.60 -15.01
N ASP A 202 -15.67 20.61 -15.86
CA ASP A 202 -15.93 22.02 -15.48
C ASP A 202 -17.39 22.27 -15.06
N LYS A 203 -18.32 21.45 -15.56
CA LYS A 203 -19.72 21.44 -15.08
C LYS A 203 -19.85 20.84 -13.67
N ARG A 204 -18.86 20.07 -13.20
CA ARG A 204 -18.89 19.25 -11.99
C ARG A 204 -17.50 19.20 -11.33
N PRO A 205 -16.90 20.35 -10.98
CA PRO A 205 -15.49 20.42 -10.55
C PRO A 205 -15.19 19.54 -9.33
N THR A 206 -16.17 19.39 -8.42
CA THR A 206 -16.06 18.61 -7.18
C THR A 206 -16.34 17.11 -7.36
N SER A 207 -16.46 16.62 -8.60
CA SER A 207 -16.75 15.21 -8.90
C SER A 207 -15.47 14.43 -9.21
N PRO A 208 -15.04 13.50 -8.34
CA PRO A 208 -13.90 12.63 -8.62
C PRO A 208 -14.03 11.88 -9.94
N GLN A 209 -15.25 11.47 -10.28
CA GLN A 209 -15.49 10.69 -11.49
C GLN A 209 -15.41 11.51 -12.77
N ALA A 210 -15.70 12.81 -12.71
CA ALA A 210 -15.53 13.68 -13.87
C ALA A 210 -14.03 13.93 -14.13
N ALA A 211 -13.22 14.10 -13.08
CA ALA A 211 -11.77 14.16 -13.22
C ALA A 211 -11.19 12.82 -13.72
N ASN A 212 -11.67 11.68 -13.20
CA ASN A 212 -11.25 10.36 -13.66
C ASN A 212 -11.68 10.06 -15.11
N TYR A 213 -12.74 10.70 -15.60
CA TYR A 213 -13.14 10.63 -17.00
C TYR A 213 -12.13 11.34 -17.89
N VAL A 214 -11.64 12.51 -17.49
CA VAL A 214 -10.52 13.19 -18.16
C VAL A 214 -9.27 12.32 -18.13
N ALA A 215 -8.87 11.79 -16.96
CA ALA A 215 -7.69 10.94 -16.84
C ALA A 215 -7.76 9.70 -17.75
N ARG A 216 -8.92 9.02 -17.82
CA ARG A 216 -9.16 7.90 -18.76
C ARG A 216 -9.04 8.33 -20.21
N THR A 217 -9.58 9.49 -20.56
CA THR A 217 -9.53 10.03 -21.93
C THR A 217 -8.09 10.34 -22.35
N ILE A 218 -7.30 10.92 -21.44
CA ILE A 218 -5.86 11.16 -21.66
C ILE A 218 -5.08 9.85 -21.74
N LYS A 219 -5.40 8.86 -20.90
CA LYS A 219 -4.75 7.54 -20.95
C LYS A 219 -5.04 6.81 -22.26
N ALA A 220 -6.25 6.93 -22.80
CA ALA A 220 -6.59 6.38 -24.11
C ALA A 220 -5.78 7.03 -25.25
N LEU A 221 -5.58 8.36 -25.20
CA LEU A 221 -4.65 9.05 -26.09
C LEU A 221 -3.21 8.54 -25.91
N LEU A 222 -2.77 8.38 -24.66
CA LEU A 222 -1.43 7.93 -24.32
C LEU A 222 -1.13 6.51 -24.86
N TYR A 223 -2.11 5.61 -24.88
CA TYR A 223 -1.94 4.28 -25.49
C TYR A 223 -1.57 4.35 -26.99
N GLN A 224 -2.12 5.31 -27.74
CA GLN A 224 -1.73 5.53 -29.14
C GLN A 224 -0.30 6.06 -29.25
N GLN A 225 0.12 6.94 -28.33
CA GLN A 225 1.50 7.44 -28.30
C GLN A 225 2.49 6.31 -27.97
N LEU A 226 2.23 5.52 -26.92
CA LEU A 226 3.08 4.41 -26.49
C LEU A 226 3.22 3.33 -27.57
N THR A 227 2.16 3.09 -28.34
CA THR A 227 2.21 2.14 -29.46
C THR A 227 3.12 2.63 -30.60
N ALA A 228 3.10 3.94 -30.89
CA ALA A 228 3.91 4.53 -31.96
C ALA A 228 5.39 4.74 -31.57
N TYR A 229 5.69 4.83 -30.27
CA TYR A 229 7.02 5.11 -29.73
C TYR A 229 7.52 3.92 -28.88
N PRO A 230 8.04 2.85 -29.51
CA PRO A 230 8.33 1.59 -28.81
C PRO A 230 9.48 1.66 -27.80
N ASN A 231 10.33 2.71 -27.85
CA ASN A 231 11.48 2.88 -26.96
C ASN A 231 11.23 3.93 -25.86
N VAL A 232 9.97 4.27 -25.58
CA VAL A 232 9.64 5.18 -24.48
C VAL A 232 10.06 4.58 -23.15
N GLU A 233 10.80 5.39 -22.39
CA GLU A 233 11.24 5.08 -21.03
C GLU A 233 10.59 6.02 -20.01
N TYR A 234 10.16 7.21 -20.46
CA TYR A 234 9.74 8.30 -19.58
C TYR A 234 8.42 8.95 -19.99
N ILE A 235 7.64 9.35 -18.99
CA ILE A 235 6.47 10.21 -19.14
C ILE A 235 6.64 11.42 -18.21
N THR A 236 6.51 12.62 -18.77
CA THR A 236 6.52 13.88 -18.01
C THR A 236 5.16 14.54 -18.12
N ILE A 237 4.56 14.86 -16.98
CA ILE A 237 3.30 15.61 -16.89
C ILE A 237 3.63 17.08 -16.60
N VAL A 238 3.04 18.01 -17.35
CA VAL A 238 3.26 19.45 -17.19
C VAL A 238 1.97 20.13 -16.72
N GLY A 239 2.02 20.68 -15.52
CA GLY A 239 0.94 21.38 -14.82
C GLY A 239 0.42 20.63 -13.58
N ASP A 240 -0.37 21.32 -12.77
CA ASP A 240 -1.04 20.79 -11.56
C ASP A 240 -2.26 19.88 -11.87
N ASP A 241 -3.00 19.46 -10.84
CA ASP A 241 -4.20 18.60 -10.95
C ASP A 241 -5.31 19.21 -11.83
N ARG A 242 -5.43 20.54 -11.88
CA ARG A 242 -6.42 21.25 -12.72
C ARG A 242 -6.05 21.18 -14.20
N ILE A 243 -4.75 21.04 -14.49
CA ILE A 243 -4.18 21.00 -15.84
C ILE A 243 -4.19 19.59 -16.39
N ILE A 244 -3.52 18.64 -15.72
CA ILE A 244 -3.57 17.21 -16.01
C ILE A 244 -3.94 16.50 -14.70
N PRO A 245 -5.16 15.95 -14.56
CA PRO A 245 -5.63 15.47 -13.27
C PRO A 245 -4.87 14.24 -12.82
N PHE A 246 -4.56 14.18 -11.53
CA PHE A 246 -4.21 12.92 -10.88
C PHE A 246 -5.41 11.96 -10.98
N ARG A 247 -5.13 10.67 -11.14
CA ARG A 247 -6.17 9.64 -10.98
C ARG A 247 -6.60 9.64 -9.53
N ARG A 248 -7.89 9.83 -9.31
CA ARG A 248 -8.50 9.71 -7.98
C ARG A 248 -8.80 8.25 -7.74
N ILE A 249 -8.10 7.67 -6.77
CA ILE A 249 -8.23 6.27 -6.34
C ILE A 249 -8.97 6.27 -5.02
N ARG A 250 -9.88 5.31 -4.83
CA ARG A 250 -10.63 5.21 -3.58
C ARG A 250 -9.68 4.92 -2.42
N ASP A 251 -9.75 5.73 -1.36
CA ASP A 251 -9.02 5.47 -0.13
C ASP A 251 -9.82 4.52 0.78
N GLU A 252 -9.34 3.28 0.88
CA GLU A 252 -9.92 2.19 1.64
C GLU A 252 -9.29 1.99 3.02
N VAL A 253 -8.25 2.76 3.36
CA VAL A 253 -7.58 2.64 4.67
C VAL A 253 -8.47 3.19 5.79
N LEU A 254 -8.31 2.64 7.00
CA LEU A 254 -9.06 3.08 8.19
C LEU A 254 -8.26 4.08 9.05
N ILE A 255 -6.94 3.93 9.07
CA ILE A 255 -6.01 4.78 9.81
C ILE A 255 -5.41 5.78 8.83
N ALA A 256 -5.44 7.07 9.19
CA ALA A 256 -4.99 8.16 8.34
C ALA A 256 -5.65 8.11 6.95
N ASN A 257 -6.99 8.07 6.95
CA ASN A 257 -7.79 8.14 5.72
C ASN A 257 -7.77 9.58 5.21
N GLU A 258 -7.64 9.77 3.89
CA GLU A 258 -7.54 11.10 3.26
C GLU A 258 -8.66 12.08 3.64
N ARG A 259 -9.81 11.58 4.10
CA ARG A 259 -10.90 12.43 4.59
C ARG A 259 -10.54 13.27 5.81
N SER A 260 -9.63 12.83 6.69
CA SER A 260 -9.21 13.63 7.85
C SER A 260 -8.48 14.91 7.42
N TYR A 261 -7.80 14.89 6.28
CA TYR A 261 -7.05 16.03 5.74
C TYR A 261 -7.90 17.06 4.99
N ALA A 262 -9.22 16.83 4.84
CA ALA A 262 -10.07 17.73 4.05
C ALA A 262 -10.12 19.17 4.61
N ALA A 263 -9.92 19.35 5.91
CA ALA A 263 -9.92 20.65 6.56
C ALA A 263 -8.66 21.48 6.25
N GLU A 264 -7.53 20.82 5.95
CA GLU A 264 -6.26 21.48 5.68
C GLU A 264 -6.20 22.11 4.28
N VAL A 265 -7.10 21.72 3.38
CA VAL A 265 -7.18 22.24 2.00
C VAL A 265 -8.41 23.12 1.78
N ILE A 266 -8.98 23.68 2.86
CA ILE A 266 -10.08 24.65 2.77
C ILE A 266 -9.57 25.89 2.04
N GLY A 267 -10.08 26.10 0.83
CA GLY A 267 -9.59 27.11 -0.12
C GLY A 267 -9.51 26.56 -1.55
N ASP A 268 -9.41 25.22 -1.69
CA ASP A 268 -9.57 24.51 -2.95
C ASP A 268 -10.76 23.54 -2.88
N ALA A 269 -11.87 23.91 -3.51
CA ALA A 269 -13.11 23.13 -3.50
C ALA A 269 -12.98 21.76 -4.20
N ILE A 270 -12.03 21.59 -5.13
CA ILE A 270 -11.82 20.33 -5.85
C ILE A 270 -11.11 19.33 -4.93
N LEU A 271 -10.03 19.76 -4.29
CA LEU A 271 -9.26 18.96 -3.33
C LEU A 271 -10.08 18.68 -2.08
N GLU A 272 -10.76 19.68 -1.52
CA GLU A 272 -11.64 19.51 -0.35
C GLU A 272 -12.70 18.44 -0.64
N ALA A 273 -13.37 18.50 -1.80
CA ALA A 273 -14.36 17.50 -2.18
C ALA A 273 -13.74 16.12 -2.43
N THR A 274 -12.54 16.06 -3.00
CA THR A 274 -11.82 14.81 -3.26
C THR A 274 -11.48 14.09 -1.94
N LYS A 275 -10.87 14.82 -1.00
CA LYS A 275 -10.52 14.32 0.34
C LYS A 275 -11.77 13.95 1.14
N ASN A 276 -12.79 14.82 1.18
CA ASN A 276 -14.07 14.53 1.85
C ASN A 276 -14.74 13.24 1.36
N LYS A 277 -14.60 12.94 0.07
CA LYS A 277 -15.13 11.74 -0.56
C LYS A 277 -14.20 10.54 -0.44
N ARG A 278 -13.10 10.59 0.31
CA ARG A 278 -12.13 9.49 0.51
C ARG A 278 -11.43 9.07 -0.78
N TYR A 279 -10.80 10.01 -1.47
CA TYR A 279 -9.95 9.69 -2.62
C TYR A 279 -8.52 10.17 -2.39
N LEU A 280 -7.57 9.32 -2.75
CA LEU A 280 -6.15 9.65 -2.88
C LEU A 280 -5.83 10.01 -4.33
N LEU A 281 -4.73 10.74 -4.54
CA LEU A 281 -4.30 11.25 -5.83
C LEU A 281 -3.05 10.49 -6.29
N SER A 282 -3.05 9.97 -7.50
CA SER A 282 -1.90 9.23 -8.04
C SER A 282 -1.68 9.48 -9.53
N ASP A 283 -0.42 9.70 -9.88
CA ASP A 283 0.03 9.78 -11.27
C ASP A 283 0.41 8.42 -11.84
N ASP A 284 0.68 7.40 -11.00
CA ASP A 284 1.07 6.05 -11.43
C ASP A 284 0.09 5.47 -12.47
N TYR A 285 -1.17 5.93 -12.46
CA TYR A 285 -2.17 5.64 -13.47
C TYR A 285 -1.70 5.84 -14.92
N TYR A 286 -0.95 6.92 -15.20
CA TYR A 286 -0.47 7.23 -16.56
C TYR A 286 0.71 6.35 -16.97
N ALA A 287 1.53 5.91 -16.00
CA ALA A 287 2.66 5.02 -16.26
C ALA A 287 2.29 3.53 -16.19
N ALA A 288 1.12 3.17 -15.66
CA ALA A 288 0.63 1.79 -15.59
C ALA A 288 -0.07 1.39 -16.89
N SER A 289 0.70 1.10 -17.94
CA SER A 289 0.17 0.73 -19.26
C SER A 289 -0.35 -0.72 -19.32
N LEU A 290 0.16 -1.61 -18.47
CA LEU A 290 -0.24 -3.01 -18.38
C LEU A 290 -1.20 -3.23 -17.19
N PRO A 291 -2.51 -3.44 -17.45
CA PRO A 291 -3.49 -3.66 -16.39
C PRO A 291 -3.17 -4.91 -15.57
N GLN A 292 -3.24 -4.79 -14.25
CA GLN A 292 -3.12 -5.92 -13.33
C GLN A 292 -4.34 -5.98 -12.45
N ALA A 293 -5.13 -7.05 -12.60
CA ALA A 293 -6.33 -7.25 -11.82
C ALA A 293 -5.96 -7.38 -10.34
N TYR A 294 -6.45 -6.45 -9.54
CA TYR A 294 -6.29 -6.40 -8.11
C TYR A 294 -7.62 -5.95 -7.51
N ARG A 295 -8.23 -6.81 -6.70
CA ARG A 295 -9.37 -6.39 -5.88
C ARG A 295 -10.50 -5.77 -6.74
N GLY A 296 -10.90 -6.46 -7.81
CA GLY A 296 -12.02 -6.03 -8.68
C GLY A 296 -11.77 -4.80 -9.56
N ARG A 297 -10.54 -4.28 -9.59
CA ARG A 297 -10.08 -3.19 -10.47
C ARG A 297 -8.62 -3.41 -10.86
N ASP A 298 -7.98 -2.43 -11.46
CA ASP A 298 -6.54 -2.47 -11.70
C ASP A 298 -5.77 -1.90 -10.52
N ILE A 299 -4.61 -2.51 -10.22
CA ILE A 299 -3.53 -1.84 -9.50
C ILE A 299 -2.65 -1.10 -10.51
N TYR A 300 -2.25 0.12 -10.17
CA TYR A 300 -1.44 0.95 -11.06
C TYR A 300 0.03 0.79 -10.73
N LEU A 301 0.65 -0.24 -11.33
CA LEU A 301 2.09 -0.47 -11.23
C LEU A 301 2.83 0.25 -12.37
N PRO A 302 3.64 1.28 -12.10
CA PRO A 302 4.27 2.08 -13.15
C PRO A 302 5.27 1.24 -13.97
N GLN A 303 5.25 1.41 -15.29
CA GLN A 303 6.12 0.76 -16.26
C GLN A 303 7.22 1.68 -16.81
N TYR A 304 6.96 2.99 -16.78
CA TYR A 304 7.84 4.06 -17.25
C TYR A 304 8.29 4.93 -16.07
N GLY A 305 9.44 5.59 -16.20
CA GLY A 305 9.84 6.65 -15.27
C GLY A 305 8.86 7.82 -15.40
N LEU A 306 8.25 8.22 -14.29
CA LEU A 306 7.18 9.22 -14.28
C LEU A 306 7.59 10.42 -13.44
N GLY A 307 7.34 11.63 -13.97
CA GLY A 307 7.54 12.87 -13.23
C GLY A 307 6.54 13.95 -13.61
N ARG A 308 6.34 14.92 -12.70
CA ARG A 308 5.41 16.04 -12.88
C ARG A 308 6.12 17.38 -12.66
N LEU A 309 5.79 18.39 -13.47
CA LEU A 309 6.24 19.77 -13.29
C LEU A 309 5.05 20.63 -12.85
N VAL A 310 5.15 21.29 -11.70
CA VAL A 310 4.15 22.22 -11.13
C VAL A 310 4.83 23.54 -10.70
N GLU A 311 4.13 24.64 -10.45
CA GLU A 311 2.72 24.90 -10.76
C GLU A 311 2.62 25.96 -11.87
N HIS A 312 3.18 27.15 -11.65
CA HIS A 312 3.13 28.25 -12.61
C HIS A 312 4.03 27.98 -13.82
N PRO A 313 3.67 28.49 -15.02
CA PRO A 313 4.53 28.39 -16.19
C PRO A 313 5.98 28.88 -15.98
N GLN A 314 6.20 29.90 -15.15
CA GLN A 314 7.54 30.39 -14.85
C GLN A 314 8.34 29.41 -13.98
N ASP A 315 7.72 28.79 -12.98
CA ASP A 315 8.34 27.76 -12.12
C ASP A 315 8.73 26.54 -12.96
N ILE A 316 7.83 26.11 -13.85
CA ILE A 316 8.09 25.01 -14.80
C ILE A 316 9.27 25.34 -15.72
N VAL A 317 9.35 26.58 -16.23
CA VAL A 317 10.48 27.03 -17.05
C VAL A 317 11.79 26.97 -16.25
N ALA A 318 11.79 27.39 -14.98
CA ALA A 318 12.96 27.34 -14.11
C ALA A 318 13.45 25.89 -13.87
N ALA A 319 12.53 24.96 -13.57
CA ALA A 319 12.85 23.55 -13.41
C ALA A 319 13.45 22.92 -14.69
N ILE A 320 12.92 23.27 -15.86
CA ILE A 320 13.49 22.82 -17.14
C ILE A 320 14.88 23.42 -17.37
N ASP A 321 15.07 24.70 -17.04
CA ASP A 321 16.37 25.35 -17.18
C ASP A 321 17.45 24.74 -16.27
N ALA A 322 17.09 24.37 -15.05
CA ALA A 322 17.98 23.64 -14.14
C ALA A 322 18.43 22.30 -14.76
N PHE A 323 17.49 21.47 -15.21
CA PHE A 323 17.80 20.19 -15.87
C PHE A 323 18.66 20.36 -17.14
N LEU A 324 18.35 21.35 -17.99
CA LEU A 324 19.12 21.56 -19.21
C LEU A 324 20.56 22.02 -18.93
N ALA A 325 20.79 22.68 -17.79
CA ALA A 325 22.12 23.06 -17.35
C ALA A 325 22.89 21.85 -16.76
N GLU A 326 22.19 20.97 -16.05
CA GLU A 326 22.77 19.80 -15.39
C GLU A 326 21.83 18.58 -15.53
N PRO A 327 21.89 17.84 -16.66
CA PRO A 327 21.01 16.67 -16.87
C PRO A 327 21.45 15.42 -16.08
N THR A 328 22.66 15.44 -15.52
CA THR A 328 23.24 14.36 -14.72
C THR A 328 23.73 14.94 -13.40
N LEU A 329 23.14 14.50 -12.29
CA LEU A 329 23.59 14.84 -10.94
C LEU A 329 24.79 13.97 -10.56
N THR A 330 25.79 14.58 -9.94
CA THR A 330 26.96 13.87 -9.38
C THR A 330 27.07 14.17 -7.88
N PRO A 331 26.25 13.52 -7.03
CA PRO A 331 26.16 13.87 -5.62
C PRO A 331 27.44 13.49 -4.85
N ASP A 332 27.92 14.42 -4.04
CA ASP A 332 29.04 14.27 -3.09
C ASP A 332 28.61 14.55 -1.63
N GLU A 333 27.54 15.32 -1.43
CA GLU A 333 26.92 15.67 -0.14
C GLU A 333 25.50 15.11 -0.02
N ALA A 334 25.15 14.59 1.16
CA ALA A 334 23.79 14.24 1.53
C ALA A 334 23.42 14.87 2.88
N PHE A 335 22.22 15.43 2.97
CA PHE A 335 21.64 15.95 4.20
C PHE A 335 20.42 15.12 4.58
N ILE A 336 20.36 14.66 5.84
CA ILE A 336 19.30 13.76 6.30
C ILE A 336 18.73 14.28 7.63
N THR A 337 17.42 14.40 7.68
CA THR A 337 16.66 14.58 8.94
C THR A 337 15.91 13.31 9.29
N GLY A 338 15.64 13.13 10.58
CA GLY A 338 14.79 12.05 11.08
C GLY A 338 14.59 12.19 12.59
N TYR A 339 13.34 12.09 13.04
CA TYR A 339 13.02 12.00 14.46
C TYR A 339 11.77 11.13 14.64
N ASP A 340 11.51 10.75 15.89
CA ASP A 340 10.49 9.79 16.30
C ASP A 340 10.65 8.45 15.56
N PHE A 341 9.58 7.91 14.98
CA PHE A 341 9.62 6.62 14.29
C PHE A 341 10.49 6.65 13.02
N LEU A 342 10.73 7.82 12.41
CA LEU A 342 11.49 7.96 11.16
C LEU A 342 13.02 7.83 11.34
N ILE A 343 13.52 7.64 12.57
CA ILE A 343 14.96 7.56 12.85
C ILE A 343 15.59 6.33 12.20
N ASP A 344 14.91 5.19 12.19
CA ASP A 344 15.45 3.95 11.63
C ASP A 344 15.59 4.04 10.10
N GLN A 345 14.60 4.61 9.42
CA GLN A 345 14.64 4.93 8.00
C GLN A 345 15.76 5.92 7.69
N ALA A 346 15.88 7.01 8.45
CA ALA A 346 16.93 8.01 8.25
C ALA A 346 18.34 7.40 8.39
N ASN A 347 18.54 6.51 9.36
CA ASN A 347 19.80 5.78 9.51
C ASN A 347 20.05 4.82 8.35
N ALA A 348 19.03 4.07 7.89
CA ALA A 348 19.17 3.17 6.75
C ALA A 348 19.52 3.91 5.46
N ILE A 349 18.93 5.09 5.23
CA ILE A 349 19.28 5.97 4.10
C ILE A 349 20.73 6.44 4.23
N ALA A 350 21.15 6.89 5.42
CA ALA A 350 22.52 7.36 5.67
C ALA A 350 23.56 6.25 5.42
N ASP A 351 23.30 5.04 5.90
CA ASP A 351 24.16 3.87 5.72
C ASP A 351 24.23 3.47 4.24
N ASN A 352 23.11 3.51 3.52
CA ASN A 352 23.07 3.17 2.10
C ASN A 352 23.86 4.18 1.25
N LEU A 353 23.66 5.47 1.47
CA LEU A 353 24.39 6.54 0.76
C LEU A 353 25.89 6.49 1.07
N SER A 354 26.26 6.24 2.33
CA SER A 354 27.66 6.05 2.73
C SER A 354 28.28 4.82 2.03
N ALA A 355 27.54 3.71 1.95
CA ALA A 355 27.96 2.51 1.20
C ALA A 355 28.07 2.75 -0.31
N LYS A 356 27.29 3.70 -0.84
CA LYS A 356 27.36 4.22 -2.21
C LYS A 356 28.51 5.18 -2.48
N GLY A 357 29.34 5.46 -1.47
CA GLY A 357 30.55 6.27 -1.60
C GLY A 357 30.34 7.76 -1.37
N ILE A 358 29.14 8.20 -0.98
CA ILE A 358 28.88 9.59 -0.58
C ILE A 358 29.65 9.87 0.70
N THR A 359 30.61 10.80 0.64
CA THR A 359 31.55 11.02 1.76
C THR A 359 31.06 12.01 2.82
N ASN A 360 30.14 12.92 2.44
CA ASN A 360 29.63 13.95 3.33
C ASN A 360 28.15 13.72 3.61
N VAL A 361 27.85 12.76 4.50
CA VAL A 361 26.48 12.50 4.95
C VAL A 361 26.24 13.21 6.27
N ASP A 362 25.48 14.31 6.25
CA ASP A 362 25.11 15.09 7.43
C ASP A 362 23.87 14.50 8.11
N THR A 363 24.08 13.90 9.28
CA THR A 363 23.03 13.30 10.12
C THR A 363 22.80 14.06 11.42
N GLN A 364 23.24 15.33 11.52
CA GLN A 364 23.11 16.10 12.78
C GLN A 364 21.64 16.29 13.22
N PHE A 365 20.70 16.14 12.29
CA PHE A 365 19.24 16.20 12.50
C PHE A 365 18.56 14.82 12.53
N VAL A 366 19.33 13.74 12.71
CA VAL A 366 18.80 12.38 12.92
C VAL A 366 18.81 12.07 14.43
N ASN A 367 17.83 12.61 15.15
CA ASN A 367 17.62 12.42 16.59
C ASN A 367 16.34 13.13 17.08
N ASN A 368 15.95 12.84 18.32
CA ASN A 368 14.81 13.48 18.99
C ASN A 368 15.16 14.80 19.71
N ASN A 369 16.11 15.63 19.25
CA ASN A 369 16.51 16.84 19.99
C ASN A 369 16.63 18.11 19.14
N TRP A 370 16.50 18.04 17.83
CA TRP A 370 16.65 19.22 16.98
C TRP A 370 15.37 20.04 16.90
N THR A 371 15.54 21.34 16.67
CA THR A 371 14.48 22.37 16.78
C THR A 371 14.34 23.14 15.48
N THR A 372 13.18 23.78 15.30
CA THR A 372 12.94 24.72 14.20
C THR A 372 14.01 25.80 14.13
N SER A 373 14.44 26.33 15.27
CA SER A 373 15.49 27.35 15.30
C SER A 373 16.84 26.82 14.81
N ALA A 374 17.20 25.57 15.15
CA ALA A 374 18.43 24.95 14.69
C ALA A 374 18.39 24.69 13.18
N PHE A 375 17.28 24.17 12.67
CA PHE A 375 17.08 23.95 11.23
C PHE A 375 17.10 25.26 10.44
N ASN A 376 16.37 26.29 10.89
CA ASN A 376 16.36 27.59 10.24
C ASN A 376 17.74 28.25 10.21
N ASN A 377 18.53 28.11 11.29
CA ASN A 377 19.91 28.57 11.28
C ASN A 377 20.78 27.80 10.28
N TRP A 378 20.57 26.49 10.13
CA TRP A 378 21.26 25.70 9.11
C TRP A 378 20.87 26.16 7.69
N LEU A 379 19.57 26.27 7.41
CA LEU A 379 19.03 26.68 6.11
C LEU A 379 19.52 28.09 5.71
N ASN A 380 19.36 29.07 6.61
CA ASN A 380 19.72 30.47 6.34
C ASN A 380 21.22 30.72 6.14
N ASN A 381 22.08 29.76 6.50
CA ASN A 381 23.53 29.84 6.29
C ASN A 381 23.96 29.20 4.96
N ARG A 382 23.02 28.69 4.14
CA ARG A 382 23.29 28.13 2.83
C ARG A 382 22.84 29.10 1.74
N SER A 383 23.57 29.08 0.63
CA SER A 383 23.16 29.73 -0.63
C SER A 383 22.94 28.70 -1.74
N ILE A 384 23.35 27.45 -1.50
CA ILE A 384 23.19 26.29 -2.38
C ILE A 384 22.70 25.14 -1.50
N GLY A 385 21.71 24.39 -1.98
CA GLY A 385 21.21 23.17 -1.36
C GLY A 385 22.26 22.07 -1.25
N PRO A 386 22.00 20.99 -0.50
CA PRO A 386 22.79 19.76 -0.58
C PRO A 386 22.43 18.97 -1.86
N ASP A 387 23.34 18.15 -2.38
CA ASP A 387 23.07 17.39 -3.62
C ASP A 387 21.94 16.37 -3.42
N LEU A 388 21.96 15.67 -2.28
CA LEU A 388 20.87 14.78 -1.84
C LEU A 388 20.25 15.32 -0.54
N MET A 389 18.92 15.45 -0.50
CA MET A 389 18.21 15.98 0.66
C MET A 389 17.07 15.05 1.10
N SER A 390 17.27 14.30 2.19
CA SER A 390 16.24 13.45 2.77
C SER A 390 15.58 14.13 3.98
N LEU A 391 14.39 14.71 3.78
CA LEU A 391 13.69 15.49 4.81
C LEU A 391 12.63 14.66 5.53
N ASN A 392 13.02 13.77 6.44
CA ASN A 392 12.07 12.95 7.18
C ASN A 392 11.66 13.65 8.49
N SER A 393 10.36 13.94 8.60
CA SER A 393 9.68 14.61 9.72
C SER A 393 8.15 14.39 9.54
N HIS A 394 7.31 14.85 10.47
CA HIS A 394 5.89 15.05 10.18
C HIS A 394 5.71 16.24 9.22
N PHE A 395 4.76 16.15 8.30
CA PHE A 395 4.55 17.16 7.25
C PHE A 395 3.08 17.53 7.12
N SER A 396 2.85 18.76 6.71
CA SER A 396 1.70 19.17 5.92
C SER A 396 2.17 19.44 4.48
N HIS A 397 1.27 19.83 3.58
CA HIS A 397 1.65 20.21 2.22
C HIS A 397 2.49 21.49 2.15
N TYR A 398 2.43 22.37 3.16
CA TYR A 398 3.15 23.66 3.18
C TYR A 398 4.18 23.79 4.31
N SER A 399 4.23 22.86 5.27
CA SER A 399 5.17 22.90 6.40
C SER A 399 5.63 21.52 6.85
N PHE A 400 6.69 21.48 7.66
CA PHE A 400 7.06 20.31 8.44
C PHE A 400 7.40 20.70 9.88
N TYR A 401 7.35 19.70 10.75
CA TYR A 401 7.42 19.88 12.20
C TYR A 401 8.72 19.26 12.75
N PRO A 402 9.68 20.05 13.24
CA PRO A 402 10.79 19.53 14.05
C PRO A 402 10.30 19.03 15.43
N ASN A 403 11.22 18.64 16.31
CA ASN A 403 10.86 18.20 17.66
C ASN A 403 10.49 19.36 18.63
N ASP A 404 9.94 20.46 18.11
CA ASP A 404 9.38 21.58 18.88
C ASP A 404 8.03 22.04 18.31
N ASN A 405 7.32 22.92 19.03
CA ASN A 405 5.98 23.38 18.62
C ASN A 405 6.01 24.42 17.47
N ALA A 406 7.14 24.59 16.80
CA ALA A 406 7.30 25.54 15.72
C ALA A 406 7.36 24.79 14.38
N GLU A 407 7.02 25.50 13.30
CA GLU A 407 6.97 24.93 11.95
C GLU A 407 8.07 25.53 11.08
N VAL A 408 8.55 24.71 10.15
CA VAL A 408 9.35 25.16 9.00
C VAL A 408 8.44 25.13 7.77
N TYR A 409 8.37 26.22 7.03
CA TYR A 409 7.48 26.40 5.90
C TYR A 409 8.20 26.25 4.56
N ALA A 410 7.49 25.75 3.55
CA ALA A 410 8.00 25.60 2.18
C ALA A 410 8.49 26.92 1.59
N THR A 411 7.81 28.03 1.90
CA THR A 411 8.20 29.40 1.51
C THR A 411 9.60 29.80 1.96
N GLN A 412 10.17 29.14 2.98
CA GLN A 412 11.51 29.44 3.48
C GLN A 412 12.63 28.89 2.59
N LEU A 413 12.33 28.01 1.63
CA LEU A 413 13.32 27.56 0.64
C LEU A 413 13.71 28.69 -0.33
N ALA A 414 12.87 29.72 -0.43
CA ALA A 414 13.05 30.81 -1.38
C ALA A 414 14.43 31.49 -1.26
N GLY A 415 15.12 31.61 -2.39
CA GLY A 415 16.42 32.29 -2.47
C GLY A 415 17.64 31.43 -2.15
N THR A 416 17.48 30.12 -1.97
CA THR A 416 18.57 29.14 -1.98
C THR A 416 18.55 28.40 -3.30
N ASP A 417 19.71 28.27 -3.96
CA ASP A 417 19.82 27.54 -5.22
C ASP A 417 19.76 26.02 -4.98
N TYR A 418 18.70 25.37 -5.45
CA TYR A 418 18.51 23.92 -5.36
C TYR A 418 18.60 23.22 -6.73
N SER A 419 19.15 23.88 -7.75
CA SER A 419 19.21 23.34 -9.12
C SER A 419 19.97 22.01 -9.25
N SER A 420 20.91 21.74 -8.36
CA SER A 420 21.66 20.47 -8.27
C SER A 420 21.12 19.51 -7.20
N THR A 421 19.96 19.78 -6.60
CA THR A 421 19.41 19.02 -5.48
C THR A 421 18.36 18.00 -5.93
N LEU A 422 18.53 16.76 -5.47
CA LEU A 422 17.49 15.74 -5.41
C LEU A 422 16.97 15.63 -3.96
N ALA A 423 15.79 16.20 -3.71
CA ALA A 423 15.10 16.15 -2.44
C ALA A 423 14.05 15.03 -2.40
N PHE A 424 13.89 14.37 -1.25
CA PHE A 424 12.90 13.32 -1.09
C PHE A 424 12.47 13.13 0.37
N THR A 425 11.24 12.70 0.59
CA THR A 425 10.68 12.50 1.93
C THR A 425 9.52 11.53 1.92
N VAL A 426 9.26 10.91 3.08
CA VAL A 426 8.03 10.13 3.34
C VAL A 426 6.97 10.92 4.11
N GLY A 427 7.20 12.21 4.39
CA GLY A 427 6.28 13.05 5.14
C GLY A 427 4.87 13.07 4.56
N CYS A 428 3.86 13.09 5.43
CA CYS A 428 2.45 13.17 5.03
C CYS A 428 2.18 14.41 4.17
N HIS A 429 1.51 14.24 3.03
CA HIS A 429 1.10 15.31 2.11
C HIS A 429 2.24 16.22 1.61
N SER A 430 3.49 15.86 1.86
CA SER A 430 4.68 16.60 1.41
C SER A 430 4.76 16.74 -0.12
N GLY A 431 4.16 15.81 -0.86
CA GLY A 431 4.01 15.87 -2.31
C GLY A 431 2.58 16.17 -2.75
N LEU A 432 1.70 16.70 -1.88
CA LEU A 432 0.40 17.18 -2.31
C LEU A 432 0.54 18.60 -2.85
N ASN A 433 0.48 18.76 -4.17
CA ASN A 433 0.39 20.09 -4.76
C ASN A 433 -1.02 20.66 -4.53
N VAL A 434 -1.08 21.81 -3.85
CA VAL A 434 -2.32 22.52 -3.52
C VAL A 434 -2.25 23.86 -4.22
N PRO A 435 -3.13 24.12 -5.19
CA PRO A 435 -3.04 25.34 -5.96
C PRO A 435 -3.11 26.63 -5.15
N ASP A 436 -2.27 27.59 -5.54
CA ASP A 436 -2.24 28.92 -4.93
C ASP A 436 -3.64 29.55 -4.97
N SER A 437 -4.09 30.07 -3.82
CA SER A 437 -5.40 30.72 -3.68
C SER A 437 -5.28 31.94 -2.78
N ALA A 438 -6.01 33.01 -3.14
CA ALA A 438 -6.11 34.21 -2.32
C ALA A 438 -6.81 33.95 -0.96
N GLU A 439 -7.39 32.77 -0.76
CA GLU A 439 -7.95 32.33 0.52
C GLU A 439 -6.88 31.82 1.50
N PHE A 440 -5.69 31.43 1.02
CA PHE A 440 -4.57 30.99 1.85
C PHE A 440 -3.73 32.16 2.35
N ASP A 441 -3.03 31.96 3.47
CA ASP A 441 -2.04 32.91 3.97
C ASP A 441 -0.76 32.81 3.11
N THR A 442 -0.06 33.94 2.92
CA THR A 442 1.19 33.99 2.16
C THR A 442 2.28 33.03 2.68
N GLN A 443 2.20 32.62 3.94
CA GLN A 443 3.13 31.66 4.53
C GLN A 443 2.81 30.21 4.15
N THR A 444 1.54 29.90 3.88
CA THR A 444 1.01 28.55 3.62
C THR A 444 0.53 28.35 2.19
N GLU A 445 0.52 29.40 1.36
CA GLU A 445 0.04 29.33 -0.03
C GLU A 445 0.93 28.46 -0.91
N THR A 446 2.24 28.41 -0.64
CA THR A 446 3.21 27.62 -1.41
C THR A 446 3.37 26.22 -0.79
N ASP A 447 3.13 25.18 -1.59
CA ASP A 447 3.41 23.81 -1.21
C ASP A 447 4.88 23.39 -1.46
N TRP A 448 5.31 22.28 -0.85
CA TRP A 448 6.70 21.80 -0.98
C TRP A 448 7.08 21.42 -2.43
N ALA A 449 6.17 20.84 -3.20
CA ALA A 449 6.47 20.44 -4.57
C ALA A 449 6.73 21.66 -5.46
N GLN A 450 5.90 22.70 -5.32
CA GLN A 450 6.08 23.99 -5.97
C GLN A 450 7.35 24.69 -5.48
N ALA A 451 7.61 24.73 -4.17
CA ALA A 451 8.77 25.41 -3.60
C ALA A 451 10.10 24.84 -4.09
N PHE A 452 10.24 23.52 -4.11
CA PHE A 452 11.45 22.86 -4.61
C PHE A 452 11.63 23.04 -6.12
N LEU A 453 10.58 22.85 -6.91
CA LEU A 453 10.66 23.02 -8.36
C LEU A 453 11.00 24.45 -8.78
N ARG A 454 10.43 25.45 -8.10
CA ARG A 454 10.71 26.87 -8.35
C ARG A 454 12.20 27.20 -8.18
N GLU A 455 12.87 26.56 -7.24
CA GLU A 455 14.31 26.71 -7.00
C GLU A 455 15.18 25.72 -7.78
N GLY A 456 14.58 24.99 -8.74
CA GLY A 456 15.27 24.11 -9.69
C GLY A 456 15.49 22.67 -9.24
N ALA A 457 15.01 22.28 -8.05
CA ALA A 457 15.25 20.94 -7.50
C ALA A 457 14.36 19.87 -8.15
N THR A 458 14.80 18.61 -8.09
CA THR A 458 13.90 17.45 -8.23
C THR A 458 13.43 17.03 -6.85
N PHE A 459 12.13 16.73 -6.68
CA PHE A 459 11.52 16.42 -5.40
C PHE A 459 10.65 15.16 -5.44
N ILE A 460 10.69 14.34 -4.40
CA ILE A 460 9.80 13.18 -4.23
C ILE A 460 9.06 13.29 -2.89
N GLY A 461 7.73 13.21 -2.91
CA GLY A 461 6.91 13.29 -1.71
C GLY A 461 5.57 12.57 -1.85
N ASN A 462 4.86 12.43 -0.74
CA ASN A 462 3.56 11.76 -0.71
C ASN A 462 2.42 12.75 -0.98
N THR A 463 1.52 12.46 -1.92
CA THR A 463 0.26 13.22 -2.15
C THR A 463 -0.81 12.99 -1.07
N GLY A 464 -0.55 12.06 -0.15
CA GLY A 464 -1.44 11.64 0.93
C GLY A 464 -0.65 11.30 2.19
N PHE A 465 -1.29 10.62 3.14
CA PHE A 465 -0.60 10.16 4.34
C PHE A 465 0.52 9.16 4.00
N GLY A 466 1.72 9.46 4.52
CA GLY A 466 2.85 8.53 4.53
C GLY A 466 2.74 7.57 5.72
N TYR A 467 3.19 6.34 5.54
CA TYR A 467 3.13 5.30 6.57
C TYR A 467 4.51 4.77 6.91
N GLY A 468 4.71 4.49 8.19
CA GLY A 468 5.86 3.77 8.72
C GLY A 468 5.46 2.72 9.75
N ASP A 469 6.46 2.18 10.44
CA ASP A 469 6.27 1.40 11.67
C ASP A 469 7.13 1.98 12.80
N SER A 470 6.72 1.79 14.05
CA SER A 470 7.39 2.39 15.21
C SER A 470 8.80 1.85 15.49
N GLU A 471 9.11 0.65 15.01
CA GLU A 471 10.36 -0.07 15.33
C GLU A 471 11.06 -0.61 14.07
N LEU A 472 10.40 -0.53 12.90
CA LEU A 472 10.83 -1.16 11.65
C LEU A 472 10.53 -0.29 10.43
N ILE A 473 11.33 -0.48 9.39
CA ILE A 473 11.13 0.17 8.10
C ILE A 473 10.06 -0.56 7.28
N ALA A 474 8.88 0.04 7.17
CA ALA A 474 7.72 -0.50 6.44
C ALA A 474 7.03 0.54 5.54
N TYR A 475 6.13 0.10 4.66
CA TYR A 475 5.28 0.98 3.86
C TYR A 475 6.04 2.08 3.09
N SER A 476 5.72 3.36 3.33
CA SER A 476 6.35 4.49 2.64
C SER A 476 7.85 4.57 2.95
N GLU A 477 8.27 4.25 4.18
CA GLU A 477 9.68 4.19 4.57
C GLU A 477 10.43 3.15 3.74
N ARG A 478 9.84 1.96 3.58
CA ARG A 478 10.45 0.88 2.80
C ARG A 478 10.54 1.21 1.31
N ILE A 479 9.53 1.86 0.74
CA ILE A 479 9.58 2.32 -0.66
C ILE A 479 10.72 3.34 -0.83
N MET A 480 10.89 4.26 0.11
CA MET A 480 11.94 5.27 0.03
C MET A 480 13.35 4.68 0.24
N VAL A 481 13.50 3.70 1.14
CA VAL A 481 14.77 2.95 1.26
C VAL A 481 15.06 2.16 -0.02
N ASN A 482 14.05 1.52 -0.62
CA ASN A 482 14.21 0.89 -1.93
C ASN A 482 14.62 1.90 -2.99
N PHE A 483 14.05 3.12 -2.99
CA PHE A 483 14.44 4.17 -3.94
C PHE A 483 15.91 4.54 -3.80
N VAL A 484 16.40 4.76 -2.57
CA VAL A 484 17.81 5.04 -2.33
C VAL A 484 18.69 3.86 -2.73
N GLU A 485 18.25 2.61 -2.49
CA GLU A 485 18.97 1.41 -2.94
C GLU A 485 19.09 1.32 -4.47
N GLU A 486 18.04 1.67 -5.22
CA GLU A 486 18.02 1.68 -6.69
C GLU A 486 18.72 2.93 -7.28
N LEU A 487 18.87 4.00 -6.50
CA LEU A 487 19.50 5.25 -6.96
C LEU A 487 20.95 4.98 -7.40
N GLY A 488 21.24 5.31 -8.65
CA GLY A 488 22.53 5.06 -9.30
C GLY A 488 22.82 3.61 -9.70
N GLU A 489 21.94 2.66 -9.37
CA GLU A 489 21.95 1.30 -9.95
C GLU A 489 21.27 1.30 -11.32
N VAL A 490 20.25 2.14 -11.47
CA VAL A 490 19.62 2.49 -12.75
C VAL A 490 19.93 3.95 -13.09
N PRO A 491 19.96 4.33 -14.37
CA PRO A 491 20.58 5.58 -14.80
C PRO A 491 19.88 6.83 -14.26
N THR A 492 18.55 6.79 -14.08
CA THR A 492 17.75 7.99 -13.85
C THR A 492 16.83 7.90 -12.64
N VAL A 493 16.53 9.03 -12.01
CA VAL A 493 15.69 9.14 -10.80
C VAL A 493 14.30 8.50 -11.00
N GLY A 494 13.65 8.73 -12.15
CA GLY A 494 12.33 8.16 -12.45
C GLY A 494 12.32 6.64 -12.55
N LEU A 495 13.37 6.05 -13.14
CA LEU A 495 13.52 4.59 -13.21
C LEU A 495 13.84 4.00 -11.82
N ALA A 496 14.62 4.71 -10.99
CA ALA A 496 14.90 4.28 -9.62
C ALA A 496 13.60 4.22 -8.79
N LEU A 497 12.74 5.24 -8.87
CA LEU A 497 11.46 5.24 -8.18
C LEU A 497 10.50 4.16 -8.71
N ARG A 498 10.45 3.98 -10.03
CA ARG A 498 9.70 2.88 -10.66
C ARG A 498 10.15 1.53 -10.12
N ASN A 499 11.44 1.24 -10.15
CA ASN A 499 12.00 -0.02 -9.66
C ASN A 499 11.73 -0.22 -8.17
N ALA A 500 11.83 0.84 -7.36
CA ALA A 500 11.54 0.78 -5.93
C ALA A 500 10.09 0.34 -5.65
N LYS A 501 9.13 0.92 -6.37
CA LYS A 501 7.70 0.55 -6.33
C LYS A 501 7.45 -0.87 -6.83
N GLN A 502 8.04 -1.25 -7.96
CA GLN A 502 7.94 -2.60 -8.52
C GLN A 502 8.53 -3.66 -7.59
N ARG A 503 9.68 -3.38 -6.98
CA ARG A 503 10.31 -4.26 -5.99
C ARG A 503 9.46 -4.38 -4.74
N TYR A 504 8.86 -3.29 -4.26
CA TYR A 504 7.96 -3.32 -3.10
C TYR A 504 6.78 -4.26 -3.35
N PHE A 505 6.07 -4.07 -4.47
CA PHE A 505 4.96 -4.93 -4.88
C PHE A 505 5.39 -6.39 -5.05
N ASN A 506 6.48 -6.64 -5.80
CA ASN A 506 6.94 -7.99 -6.13
C ASN A 506 7.55 -8.75 -4.93
N SER A 507 7.78 -8.08 -3.79
CA SER A 507 8.32 -8.69 -2.56
C SER A 507 7.27 -9.03 -1.51
N ALA A 508 5.99 -8.73 -1.77
CA ALA A 508 4.93 -9.02 -0.82
C ALA A 508 4.77 -10.54 -0.61
N ALA A 509 4.55 -10.98 0.63
CA ALA A 509 4.27 -12.39 0.88
C ALA A 509 2.78 -12.71 0.58
N VAL A 510 2.44 -14.00 0.57
CA VAL A 510 1.06 -14.46 0.36
C VAL A 510 0.08 -13.71 1.26
N SER A 511 -0.89 -13.02 0.64
CA SER A 511 -1.99 -12.31 1.31
C SER A 511 -1.54 -11.16 2.23
N THR A 512 -0.37 -10.57 2.02
CA THR A 512 0.13 -9.47 2.86
C THR A 512 0.03 -8.10 2.20
N PHE A 513 -0.01 -8.03 0.87
CA PHE A 513 -0.25 -6.77 0.16
C PHE A 513 -1.72 -6.34 0.32
N GLY A 514 -1.94 -5.21 1.00
CA GLY A 514 -3.27 -4.69 1.34
C GLY A 514 -3.51 -3.24 0.89
N PRO A 515 -4.59 -2.61 1.40
CA PRO A 515 -4.93 -1.22 1.08
C PRO A 515 -3.84 -0.21 1.48
N TYR A 516 -3.14 -0.45 2.59
CA TYR A 516 -2.07 0.43 3.08
C TYR A 516 -0.85 0.38 2.16
N ASP A 517 -0.46 -0.81 1.70
CA ASP A 517 0.61 -1.02 0.72
C ASP A 517 0.31 -0.30 -0.60
N GLU A 518 -0.91 -0.48 -1.10
CA GLU A 518 -1.36 0.19 -2.32
C GLU A 518 -1.33 1.71 -2.17
N LYS A 519 -1.83 2.23 -1.04
CA LYS A 519 -1.82 3.67 -0.78
C LYS A 519 -0.38 4.20 -0.73
N SER A 520 0.52 3.56 0.02
CA SER A 520 1.94 3.96 0.10
C SER A 520 2.62 4.02 -1.26
N MET A 521 2.32 3.08 -2.16
CA MET A 521 2.83 3.13 -3.53
C MET A 521 2.20 4.28 -4.33
N ALA A 522 0.87 4.40 -4.28
CA ALA A 522 0.12 5.29 -5.14
C ALA A 522 0.38 6.78 -4.86
N VAL A 523 0.67 7.14 -3.61
CA VAL A 523 0.86 8.55 -3.21
C VAL A 523 2.28 9.07 -3.44
N MET A 524 3.28 8.19 -3.54
CA MET A 524 4.69 8.58 -3.69
C MET A 524 4.94 9.14 -5.09
N THR A 525 5.07 10.46 -5.22
CA THR A 525 5.06 11.18 -6.51
C THR A 525 6.38 11.93 -6.72
N LEU A 526 6.93 11.84 -7.94
CA LEU A 526 8.11 12.58 -8.35
C LEU A 526 7.71 13.89 -9.05
N TYR A 527 8.20 14.99 -8.51
CA TYR A 527 8.14 16.33 -9.06
C TYR A 527 9.50 16.69 -9.66
N GLY A 528 9.54 16.90 -10.97
CA GLY A 528 10.78 17.08 -11.73
C GLY A 528 10.81 16.22 -12.99
N LEU A 529 11.98 16.15 -13.61
CA LEU A 529 12.19 15.44 -14.87
C LEU A 529 12.68 14.00 -14.60
N PRO A 530 11.89 12.96 -14.93
CA PRO A 530 12.18 11.57 -14.53
C PRO A 530 13.46 11.00 -15.17
N MET A 531 13.91 11.59 -16.27
CA MET A 531 15.13 11.24 -17.01
C MET A 531 16.40 11.91 -16.47
N GLN A 532 16.32 12.69 -15.38
CA GLN A 532 17.50 13.21 -14.67
C GLN A 532 18.40 12.04 -14.26
N GLU A 533 19.63 12.02 -14.76
CA GLU A 533 20.59 10.96 -14.44
C GLU A 533 21.25 11.20 -13.07
N VAL A 534 21.65 10.12 -12.39
CA VAL A 534 22.45 10.21 -11.16
C VAL A 534 23.67 9.31 -11.29
N THR A 535 24.85 9.91 -11.30
CA THR A 535 26.12 9.19 -11.32
C THR A 535 26.72 9.16 -9.94
N LEU A 536 26.79 7.96 -9.34
CA LEU A 536 27.43 7.75 -8.04
C LEU A 536 28.95 7.92 -8.11
N PRO A 537 29.62 8.20 -6.97
CA PRO A 537 31.07 8.29 -6.89
C PRO A 537 31.81 7.09 -7.51
N ALA A 538 32.91 7.37 -8.22
CA ALA A 538 33.60 6.40 -9.09
C ALA A 538 34.18 5.14 -8.40
N ASN A 539 34.26 5.15 -7.07
CA ASN A 539 34.71 4.02 -6.25
C ASN A 539 33.56 3.10 -5.80
N TYR A 540 32.31 3.44 -6.10
CA TYR A 540 31.19 2.57 -5.80
C TYR A 540 31.20 1.33 -6.68
N VAL A 541 31.05 0.17 -6.04
CA VAL A 541 30.77 -1.09 -6.71
C VAL A 541 29.27 -1.31 -6.57
N SER A 542 28.57 -1.45 -7.71
CA SER A 542 27.14 -1.75 -7.78
C SER A 542 26.75 -2.82 -6.74
N ARG A 543 25.54 -2.70 -6.18
CA ARG A 543 25.03 -3.67 -5.21
C ARG A 543 25.24 -5.10 -5.72
N ALA A 544 25.62 -6.01 -4.81
CA ALA A 544 25.64 -7.43 -5.13
C ALA A 544 24.27 -7.84 -5.70
N PRO A 545 24.24 -8.61 -6.80
CA PRO A 545 22.97 -9.05 -7.38
C PRO A 545 22.22 -9.88 -6.33
N GLU A 546 20.91 -9.67 -6.27
CA GLU A 546 20.01 -10.50 -5.45
C GLU A 546 20.19 -11.97 -5.82
N GLN A 547 19.94 -12.89 -4.88
CA GLN A 547 19.98 -14.31 -5.17
C GLN A 547 19.06 -14.64 -6.36
N GLN A 548 19.61 -15.31 -7.37
CA GLN A 548 18.88 -15.69 -8.58
C GLN A 548 18.87 -17.20 -8.77
N VAL A 549 17.78 -17.72 -9.30
CA VAL A 549 17.63 -19.12 -9.75
C VAL A 549 17.10 -19.10 -11.17
N GLN A 550 17.74 -19.89 -12.04
CA GLN A 550 17.25 -20.13 -13.41
C GLN A 550 16.12 -21.16 -13.37
N LEU A 551 15.01 -20.85 -14.02
CA LEU A 551 13.92 -21.82 -14.17
C LEU A 551 14.30 -22.86 -15.24
N THR A 552 13.57 -23.98 -15.21
CA THR A 552 13.65 -25.02 -16.25
C THR A 552 12.23 -25.32 -16.70
N ALA A 553 12.07 -25.89 -17.89
CA ALA A 553 10.76 -26.33 -18.35
C ALA A 553 10.20 -27.38 -17.37
N GLU A 554 8.96 -27.17 -16.92
CA GLU A 554 8.21 -27.99 -15.94
C GLU A 554 8.48 -27.64 -14.47
N SER A 555 9.65 -27.97 -13.89
CA SER A 555 9.90 -27.70 -12.46
C SER A 555 11.39 -27.53 -12.07
N THR A 556 11.64 -26.62 -11.12
CA THR A 556 12.99 -26.32 -10.59
C THR A 556 13.03 -26.52 -9.07
N PRO A 557 13.82 -27.48 -8.55
CA PRO A 557 13.99 -27.67 -7.10
C PRO A 557 14.89 -26.60 -6.49
N ILE A 558 14.49 -26.07 -5.34
CA ILE A 558 15.21 -25.04 -4.59
C ILE A 558 15.34 -25.49 -3.13
N ASN A 559 16.56 -25.74 -2.68
CA ASN A 559 16.85 -26.12 -1.30
C ASN A 559 17.46 -24.94 -0.55
N LEU A 560 16.81 -24.54 0.54
CA LEU A 560 17.20 -23.36 1.33
C LEU A 560 17.58 -23.79 2.74
N THR A 561 18.57 -23.12 3.29
CA THR A 561 19.03 -23.29 4.67
C THR A 561 19.15 -21.94 5.33
N PHE A 562 18.71 -21.84 6.59
CA PHE A 562 18.60 -20.57 7.27
C PHE A 562 19.35 -20.57 8.60
N SER A 563 19.99 -19.45 8.88
CA SER A 563 20.42 -19.01 10.20
C SER A 563 19.77 -17.67 10.49
N TYR A 564 19.55 -17.35 11.77
CA TYR A 564 18.79 -16.19 12.18
C TYR A 564 19.57 -15.31 13.14
N ASP A 565 19.48 -14.00 12.93
CA ASP A 565 19.85 -13.00 13.91
C ASP A 565 18.60 -12.64 14.74
N THR A 566 18.78 -12.49 16.04
CA THR A 566 17.69 -12.17 16.97
C THR A 566 17.81 -10.73 17.42
N HIS A 567 16.72 -9.98 17.27
CA HIS A 567 16.65 -8.57 17.61
C HIS A 567 15.59 -8.37 18.70
N THR A 568 15.96 -7.68 19.76
CA THR A 568 15.04 -7.30 20.83
C THR A 568 14.75 -5.81 20.68
N ALA A 569 13.51 -5.51 20.31
CA ALA A 569 12.95 -4.17 20.22
C ALA A 569 12.31 -3.75 21.56
N GLY A 570 11.82 -2.52 21.66
CA GLY A 570 11.14 -2.05 22.87
C GLY A 570 9.90 -2.86 23.24
N ARG A 571 9.21 -3.39 22.22
CA ARG A 571 7.89 -4.06 22.35
C ARG A 571 7.93 -5.59 22.29
N GLY A 572 9.00 -6.17 21.78
CA GLY A 572 9.09 -7.62 21.61
C GLY A 572 10.40 -8.07 20.99
N THR A 573 10.41 -9.30 20.49
CA THR A 573 11.56 -9.89 19.80
C THR A 573 11.17 -10.25 18.38
N TYR A 574 12.07 -10.04 17.43
CA TYR A 574 11.92 -10.51 16.05
C TYR A 574 13.21 -11.13 15.54
N HIS A 575 13.12 -11.78 14.38
CA HIS A 575 14.24 -12.46 13.74
C HIS A 575 14.40 -12.00 12.30
N THR A 576 15.65 -11.78 11.88
CA THR A 576 16.03 -11.66 10.46
C THR A 576 16.80 -12.90 10.04
N ILE A 577 16.85 -13.17 8.73
CA ILE A 577 17.79 -14.16 8.19
C ILE A 577 19.19 -13.54 8.28
N ALA A 578 20.19 -14.31 8.69
CA ALA A 578 21.54 -13.78 8.88
C ALA A 578 22.10 -13.23 7.55
N GLY A 579 22.49 -11.95 7.55
CA GLY A 579 22.94 -11.24 6.35
C GLY A 579 21.82 -10.60 5.51
N GLU A 580 20.56 -10.77 5.90
CA GLU A 580 19.39 -10.14 5.28
C GLU A 580 18.73 -9.15 6.26
N ASN A 581 18.21 -8.05 5.73
CA ASN A 581 17.49 -7.03 6.51
C ASN A 581 15.99 -6.98 6.19
N ASP A 582 15.52 -7.90 5.34
CA ASP A 582 14.15 -7.94 4.88
C ASP A 582 13.26 -8.71 5.86
N LEU A 583 12.07 -8.16 6.09
CA LEU A 583 11.08 -8.68 7.02
C LEU A 583 9.72 -8.73 6.35
N LEU A 584 8.90 -9.67 6.80
CA LEU A 584 7.47 -9.59 6.63
C LEU A 584 6.90 -8.67 7.72
N VAL A 585 6.44 -7.50 7.30
CA VAL A 585 5.76 -6.50 8.13
C VAL A 585 4.35 -6.31 7.59
N THR A 586 3.33 -6.40 8.45
CA THR A 586 1.92 -6.21 8.08
C THR A 586 1.16 -5.77 9.31
N GLY A 587 0.49 -4.62 9.23
CA GLY A 587 -0.14 -3.95 10.38
C GLY A 587 -1.01 -4.88 11.22
N GLY A 588 -0.80 -4.83 12.54
CA GLY A 588 -1.47 -5.67 13.53
C GLY A 588 -1.03 -7.13 13.54
N ARG A 589 0.09 -7.50 12.90
CA ARG A 589 0.55 -8.89 12.81
C ARG A 589 1.98 -9.08 13.33
N PRO A 590 2.35 -10.30 13.76
CA PRO A 590 3.71 -10.63 14.19
C PRO A 590 4.73 -10.48 13.07
N VAL A 591 5.85 -9.83 13.35
CA VAL A 591 7.00 -9.73 12.42
C VAL A 591 7.56 -11.13 12.14
N GLN A 592 7.88 -11.43 10.87
CA GLN A 592 8.55 -12.68 10.50
C GLN A 592 9.75 -12.41 9.57
N PRO A 593 10.81 -13.23 9.61
CA PRO A 593 11.94 -13.13 8.68
C PRO A 593 11.47 -13.34 7.23
N ARG A 594 11.99 -12.57 6.27
CA ARG A 594 11.69 -12.74 4.84
C ARG A 594 12.97 -12.68 4.02
N GLN A 595 13.03 -13.48 2.96
CA GLN A 595 13.96 -13.28 1.85
C GLN A 595 13.22 -13.39 0.53
N THR A 596 13.82 -12.86 -0.53
CA THR A 596 13.34 -12.98 -1.90
C THR A 596 14.41 -13.53 -2.81
N ILE A 597 13.99 -14.28 -3.82
CA ILE A 597 14.86 -14.90 -4.81
C ILE A 597 14.29 -14.58 -6.19
N LEU A 598 15.10 -13.97 -7.06
CA LEU A 598 14.74 -13.71 -8.45
C LEU A 598 14.66 -15.03 -9.22
N LEU A 599 13.60 -15.21 -9.98
CA LEU A 599 13.41 -16.35 -10.87
C LEU A 599 13.67 -15.84 -12.30
N ASN A 600 14.90 -16.02 -12.77
CA ASN A 600 15.36 -15.46 -14.03
C ASN A 600 15.11 -16.48 -15.15
N ASP A 601 14.17 -16.18 -16.04
CA ASP A 601 13.89 -16.95 -17.24
C ASP A 601 13.04 -16.10 -18.22
N MET A 602 13.47 -16.00 -19.48
CA MET A 602 12.76 -15.27 -20.54
C MET A 602 11.78 -16.16 -21.33
N GLU A 603 11.97 -17.48 -21.30
CA GLU A 603 11.16 -18.46 -22.03
C GLU A 603 10.05 -19.05 -21.15
N ASN A 604 10.25 -19.08 -19.84
CA ASN A 604 9.32 -19.67 -18.88
C ASN A 604 8.83 -18.67 -17.83
N VAL A 605 7.55 -18.78 -17.51
CA VAL A 605 6.90 -18.08 -16.41
C VAL A 605 6.64 -19.06 -15.26
N ALA A 606 6.92 -18.66 -14.03
CA ALA A 606 6.66 -19.43 -12.82
C ALA A 606 5.17 -19.39 -12.49
N HIS A 607 4.54 -20.55 -12.30
CA HIS A 607 3.11 -20.68 -12.01
C HIS A 607 2.84 -20.85 -10.52
N GLY A 608 3.40 -21.91 -9.91
CA GLY A 608 3.24 -22.20 -8.50
C GLY A 608 4.50 -22.77 -7.85
N VAL A 609 4.45 -22.94 -6.52
CA VAL A 609 5.58 -23.47 -5.74
C VAL A 609 5.09 -24.49 -4.72
N LEU A 610 5.70 -25.68 -4.73
CA LEU A 610 5.49 -26.72 -3.73
C LEU A 610 6.49 -26.58 -2.59
N MET A 611 6.03 -26.85 -1.37
CA MET A 611 6.90 -27.28 -0.28
C MET A 611 6.98 -28.80 -0.25
N LEU A 612 8.18 -29.37 -0.39
CA LEU A 612 8.41 -30.82 -0.40
C LEU A 612 8.96 -31.36 0.92
N GLY A 613 9.38 -30.48 1.82
CA GLY A 613 9.91 -30.82 3.14
C GLY A 613 10.57 -29.62 3.82
N GLY A 614 11.04 -29.82 5.04
CA GLY A 614 11.75 -28.80 5.80
C GLY A 614 11.90 -29.18 7.27
N THR A 615 12.95 -28.66 7.90
CA THR A 615 13.22 -28.79 9.33
C THR A 615 13.07 -27.43 10.01
N PHE A 616 12.65 -27.40 11.27
CA PHE A 616 12.47 -26.16 12.02
C PHE A 616 12.74 -26.38 13.50
N VAL A 617 12.97 -25.27 14.19
CA VAL A 617 12.97 -25.19 15.65
C VAL A 617 11.72 -24.45 16.12
N SER A 618 11.18 -24.87 17.27
CA SER A 618 10.02 -24.24 17.88
C SER A 618 10.36 -23.73 19.29
N THR A 619 10.01 -22.49 19.56
CA THR A 619 10.23 -21.81 20.85
C THR A 619 8.87 -21.42 21.43
N GLY A 620 8.52 -21.95 22.60
CA GLY A 620 7.31 -21.55 23.32
C GLY A 620 7.52 -20.33 24.21
N GLY A 621 6.43 -19.60 24.49
CA GLY A 621 6.47 -18.38 25.30
C GLY A 621 7.13 -17.19 24.61
N PHE A 622 7.26 -17.24 23.28
CA PHE A 622 7.85 -16.17 22.49
C PHE A 622 6.93 -14.95 22.47
N ASN A 623 7.50 -13.75 22.70
CA ASN A 623 6.81 -12.46 22.59
C ASN A 623 7.27 -11.78 21.29
N PRO A 624 6.55 -11.93 20.17
CA PRO A 624 6.91 -11.29 18.92
C PRO A 624 6.70 -9.78 19.01
N VAL A 625 7.42 -9.02 18.19
CA VAL A 625 6.97 -7.66 17.84
C VAL A 625 5.69 -7.80 17.00
N ILE A 626 4.62 -7.14 17.42
CA ILE A 626 3.41 -6.92 16.62
C ILE A 626 3.54 -5.57 15.94
N THR A 627 3.63 -5.58 14.61
CA THR A 627 3.82 -4.33 13.85
C THR A 627 2.58 -3.48 13.87
N GLU A 628 2.76 -2.16 13.83
CA GLU A 628 1.69 -1.19 13.84
C GLU A 628 1.85 -0.22 12.67
N ILE A 629 0.72 0.26 12.17
CA ILE A 629 0.72 1.27 11.13
C ILE A 629 0.82 2.60 11.83
N ILE A 630 1.96 3.27 11.69
CA ILE A 630 2.25 4.55 12.34
C ILE A 630 2.18 5.67 11.32
N THR A 631 1.59 6.79 11.75
CA THR A 631 1.54 8.06 11.04
C THR A 631 1.71 9.20 12.04
N ASP A 632 1.75 10.44 11.56
CA ASP A 632 1.61 11.63 12.38
C ASP A 632 0.32 11.67 13.23
N GLU A 633 -0.78 11.13 12.71
CA GLU A 633 -2.06 11.02 13.43
C GLU A 633 -2.09 9.92 14.49
N LEU A 634 -1.28 8.86 14.33
CA LEU A 634 -1.34 7.67 15.19
C LEU A 634 0.04 7.23 15.64
N TYR A 635 0.37 7.59 16.88
CA TYR A 635 1.47 7.03 17.63
C TYR A 635 0.95 6.27 18.85
N LEU A 636 1.13 4.96 18.86
CA LEU A 636 0.68 4.10 19.96
C LEU A 636 1.80 3.92 20.96
N THR A 637 1.52 4.11 22.26
CA THR A 637 2.49 3.90 23.34
C THR A 637 2.45 2.48 23.93
N VAL A 638 1.46 1.68 23.53
CA VAL A 638 1.23 0.31 23.98
C VAL A 638 0.98 -0.56 22.75
N GLU A 639 1.72 -1.67 22.65
CA GLU A 639 1.56 -2.66 21.59
C GLU A 639 0.15 -3.29 21.61
N ASN A 640 -0.50 -3.35 20.45
CA ASN A 640 -1.76 -4.05 20.28
C ASN A 640 -1.60 -5.57 20.45
N ASN A 641 -2.62 -6.19 21.02
CA ASN A 641 -2.67 -7.64 21.14
C ASN A 641 -2.99 -8.29 19.78
N TYR A 642 -2.37 -9.44 19.48
CA TYR A 642 -2.71 -10.26 18.32
C TYR A 642 -3.53 -11.48 18.77
N PRO A 643 -4.87 -11.46 18.62
CA PRO A 643 -5.76 -12.43 19.26
C PRO A 643 -5.98 -13.71 18.45
N ILE A 644 -5.29 -13.86 17.30
CA ILE A 644 -5.54 -14.96 16.35
C ILE A 644 -4.74 -16.20 16.77
N ASP A 645 -5.45 -17.25 17.17
CA ASP A 645 -4.92 -18.56 17.56
C ASP A 645 -4.70 -19.49 16.36
N GLN A 646 -4.05 -18.95 15.31
CA GLN A 646 -3.66 -19.67 14.10
C GLN A 646 -2.22 -19.33 13.73
N TRP A 647 -1.58 -20.21 12.96
CA TRP A 647 -0.22 -19.97 12.48
C TRP A 647 -0.18 -18.85 11.44
N TYR A 648 0.71 -17.88 11.66
CA TYR A 648 0.94 -16.75 10.77
C TYR A 648 2.42 -16.62 10.36
N PRO A 649 2.71 -16.41 9.06
CA PRO A 649 1.79 -16.59 7.94
C PRO A 649 1.36 -18.05 7.81
N ALA A 650 0.22 -18.26 7.14
CA ALA A 650 -0.31 -19.61 6.92
C ALA A 650 0.62 -20.47 6.04
N THR A 651 1.36 -19.82 5.14
CA THR A 651 2.32 -20.45 4.22
C THR A 651 3.67 -19.74 4.30
N THR A 652 4.73 -20.47 3.99
CA THR A 652 6.12 -19.94 4.06
C THR A 652 6.66 -19.49 2.71
N GLN A 653 5.89 -19.62 1.62
CA GLN A 653 6.36 -19.34 0.28
C GLN A 653 5.25 -18.82 -0.65
N SER A 654 5.63 -17.93 -1.56
CA SER A 654 4.79 -17.37 -2.64
C SER A 654 5.59 -17.22 -3.92
N ILE A 655 4.90 -17.24 -5.06
CA ILE A 655 5.40 -16.69 -6.31
C ILE A 655 4.70 -15.36 -6.56
N ASN A 656 5.47 -14.30 -6.75
CA ASN A 656 4.98 -13.06 -7.32
C ASN A 656 5.56 -12.90 -8.73
N ARG A 657 4.75 -12.31 -9.61
CA ARG A 657 5.14 -12.03 -10.99
C ARG A 657 4.33 -10.87 -11.54
N PHE A 658 4.96 -10.08 -12.41
CA PHE A 658 4.26 -9.18 -13.30
C PHE A 658 4.95 -9.11 -14.66
N LEU A 659 4.18 -8.84 -15.72
CA LEU A 659 4.71 -8.58 -17.05
C LEU A 659 5.14 -7.12 -17.14
N ALA A 660 6.36 -6.87 -17.62
CA ALA A 660 6.84 -5.54 -17.95
C ALA A 660 6.62 -5.22 -19.44
N VAL A 661 6.68 -3.93 -19.79
CA VAL A 661 6.43 -3.43 -21.16
C VAL A 661 7.46 -3.88 -22.20
N ASP A 662 8.63 -4.33 -21.77
CA ASP A 662 9.63 -5.01 -22.60
C ASP A 662 9.24 -6.45 -22.98
N GLY A 663 8.15 -6.97 -22.43
CA GLY A 663 7.69 -8.34 -22.63
C GLY A 663 8.31 -9.36 -21.68
N GLU A 664 9.13 -8.92 -20.71
CA GLU A 664 9.77 -9.79 -19.74
C GLU A 664 8.91 -9.93 -18.47
N PHE A 665 8.86 -11.16 -17.94
CA PHE A 665 8.25 -11.39 -16.64
C PHE A 665 9.26 -11.07 -15.54
N ASN A 666 8.86 -10.19 -14.62
CA ASN A 666 9.58 -9.92 -13.38
C ASN A 666 9.07 -10.85 -12.29
N GLN A 667 9.84 -11.91 -12.01
CA GLN A 667 9.36 -13.07 -11.23
C GLN A 667 10.18 -13.27 -9.97
N ARG A 668 9.50 -13.57 -8.86
CA ARG A 668 10.16 -13.68 -7.56
C ARG A 668 9.52 -14.77 -6.71
N LEU A 669 10.38 -15.61 -6.14
CA LEU A 669 10.03 -16.49 -5.04
C LEU A 669 10.21 -15.71 -3.74
N VAL A 670 9.13 -15.50 -3.00
CA VAL A 670 9.14 -14.86 -1.69
C VAL A 670 9.07 -15.96 -0.63
N VAL A 671 10.04 -16.00 0.28
CA VAL A 671 10.13 -17.02 1.33
C VAL A 671 10.10 -16.35 2.71
N VAL A 672 9.19 -16.81 3.56
CA VAL A 672 9.03 -16.38 4.94
C VAL A 672 9.28 -17.60 5.83
N PRO A 673 10.54 -17.89 6.21
CA PRO A 673 10.89 -19.12 6.93
C PRO A 673 10.62 -19.02 8.44
N GLY A 674 9.64 -18.21 8.86
CA GLY A 674 9.15 -18.10 10.22
C GLY A 674 7.62 -18.22 10.27
N GLN A 675 7.09 -18.79 11.36
CA GLN A 675 5.65 -18.76 11.65
C GLN A 675 5.42 -18.55 13.15
N PHE A 676 4.41 -17.78 13.52
CA PHE A 676 4.00 -17.55 14.89
C PHE A 676 2.57 -18.06 15.14
N TYR A 677 2.35 -18.70 16.29
CA TYR A 677 1.04 -19.12 16.77
C TYR A 677 0.76 -18.46 18.13
N ALA A 678 -0.24 -17.59 18.20
CA ALA A 678 -0.55 -16.85 19.41
C ALA A 678 -1.22 -17.76 20.46
N LYS A 679 -0.92 -17.51 21.73
CA LYS A 679 -1.69 -18.07 22.84
C LYS A 679 -2.83 -17.11 23.17
N TYR A 680 -4.06 -17.57 23.03
CA TYR A 680 -5.24 -16.77 23.35
C TYR A 680 -5.18 -16.18 24.77
N GLY A 681 -5.51 -14.90 24.89
CA GLY A 681 -5.67 -14.19 26.18
C GLY A 681 -4.38 -13.73 26.86
N THR A 682 -3.23 -13.72 26.17
CA THR A 682 -1.99 -13.13 26.69
C THR A 682 -1.86 -11.65 26.33
N SER A 683 -1.29 -10.83 27.23
CA SER A 683 -0.92 -9.43 26.97
C SER A 683 0.39 -9.14 27.73
N PRO A 684 1.50 -8.76 27.07
CA PRO A 684 1.67 -8.68 25.61
C PRO A 684 1.46 -10.05 24.93
N THR A 685 1.30 -10.03 23.60
CA THR A 685 1.06 -11.25 22.81
C THR A 685 2.18 -12.26 23.07
N SER A 686 1.85 -13.48 23.48
CA SER A 686 2.85 -14.55 23.66
C SER A 686 2.38 -15.82 22.99
N GLY A 687 3.30 -16.63 22.46
CA GLY A 687 2.92 -17.79 21.68
C GLY A 687 4.06 -18.76 21.40
N GLN A 688 3.88 -19.56 20.35
CA GLN A 688 4.92 -20.43 19.81
C GLN A 688 5.48 -19.81 18.53
N GLN A 689 6.79 -19.61 18.49
CA GLN A 689 7.51 -19.23 17.29
C GLN A 689 8.15 -20.47 16.65
N ARG A 690 7.96 -20.65 15.36
CA ARG A 690 8.60 -21.65 14.52
C ARG A 690 9.57 -20.95 13.58
N LEU A 691 10.81 -21.41 13.51
CA LEU A 691 11.81 -20.93 12.56
C LEU A 691 12.36 -22.11 11.77
N TYR A 692 12.20 -22.08 10.45
CA TYR A 692 12.70 -23.13 9.58
C TYR A 692 14.22 -23.06 9.47
N THR A 693 14.91 -24.15 9.76
CA THR A 693 16.35 -24.27 9.53
C THR A 693 16.64 -24.77 8.11
N SER A 694 15.68 -25.46 7.49
CA SER A 694 15.71 -25.79 6.06
C SER A 694 14.32 -25.82 5.44
N LEU A 695 14.24 -25.47 4.15
CA LEU A 695 13.05 -25.64 3.32
C LEU A 695 13.45 -26.30 1.99
N GLN A 696 12.69 -27.31 1.58
CA GLN A 696 12.81 -27.94 0.28
C GLN A 696 11.62 -27.48 -0.57
N LEU A 697 11.87 -26.64 -1.55
CA LEU A 697 10.87 -26.07 -2.43
C LEU A 697 11.03 -26.61 -3.85
N GLU A 698 9.96 -26.54 -4.64
CA GLU A 698 10.00 -26.82 -6.07
C GLU A 698 9.07 -25.85 -6.79
N VAL A 699 9.64 -25.03 -7.67
CA VAL A 699 8.91 -24.02 -8.45
C VAL A 699 8.52 -24.64 -9.79
N TYR A 700 7.23 -24.58 -10.13
CA TYR A 700 6.73 -25.01 -11.42
C TYR A 700 6.67 -23.84 -12.38
N ALA A 701 7.07 -24.09 -13.63
CA ALA A 701 7.09 -23.08 -14.67
C ALA A 701 6.58 -23.65 -15.99
N ALA A 702 5.92 -22.80 -16.77
CA ALA A 702 5.41 -23.12 -18.10
C ALA A 702 5.94 -22.10 -19.11
N PRO A 703 5.93 -22.41 -20.42
CA PRO A 703 6.30 -21.43 -21.45
C PRO A 703 5.45 -20.17 -21.34
N THR A 704 6.00 -19.01 -21.70
CA THR A 704 5.27 -17.71 -21.66
C THR A 704 3.99 -17.65 -22.51
N SER A 705 3.78 -18.62 -23.40
CA SER A 705 2.53 -18.80 -24.15
C SER A 705 1.40 -19.45 -23.35
N GLU A 706 1.70 -20.04 -22.19
CA GLU A 706 0.68 -20.61 -21.31
C GLU A 706 -0.11 -19.48 -20.63
N THR A 707 -1.43 -19.63 -20.61
CA THR A 707 -2.37 -18.61 -20.12
C THR A 707 -3.19 -19.07 -18.94
N ASP A 708 -3.15 -20.36 -18.61
CA ASP A 708 -3.81 -20.89 -17.43
C ASP A 708 -2.98 -20.66 -16.16
N PHE A 709 -3.41 -19.67 -15.37
CA PHE A 709 -2.87 -19.38 -14.05
C PHE A 709 -3.84 -19.76 -12.92
N THR A 710 -4.89 -20.53 -13.22
CA THR A 710 -5.92 -20.91 -12.24
C THR A 710 -5.45 -22.14 -11.48
N PRO A 711 -5.27 -22.08 -10.14
CA PRO A 711 -4.91 -23.26 -9.38
C PRO A 711 -6.01 -24.33 -9.41
N PRO A 712 -5.64 -25.63 -9.34
CA PRO A 712 -6.62 -26.71 -9.28
C PRO A 712 -7.50 -26.64 -8.02
N GLU A 713 -8.70 -27.20 -8.08
CA GLU A 713 -9.58 -27.28 -6.92
C GLU A 713 -9.29 -28.54 -6.09
N ILE A 714 -9.28 -28.36 -4.76
CA ILE A 714 -9.29 -29.46 -3.78
C ILE A 714 -10.71 -29.52 -3.23
N ASP A 715 -11.51 -30.48 -3.69
CA ASP A 715 -12.93 -30.56 -3.37
C ASP A 715 -13.17 -31.10 -1.95
N GLU A 716 -12.43 -32.15 -1.59
CA GLU A 716 -12.65 -32.92 -0.36
C GLU A 716 -11.37 -33.64 0.06
N ILE A 717 -11.06 -33.61 1.35
CA ILE A 717 -10.02 -34.44 1.96
C ILE A 717 -10.69 -35.33 3.00
N THR A 718 -10.61 -36.65 2.80
CA THR A 718 -11.09 -37.65 3.76
C THR A 718 -9.90 -38.34 4.43
N VAL A 719 -9.90 -38.37 5.76
CA VAL A 719 -8.87 -39.02 6.57
C VAL A 719 -9.51 -40.13 7.39
N GLU A 720 -8.98 -41.36 7.29
CA GLU A 720 -9.50 -42.53 8.00
C GLU A 720 -8.39 -43.42 8.57
N SER A 721 -8.67 -44.10 9.68
CA SER A 721 -7.79 -45.15 10.21
C SER A 721 -7.70 -46.32 9.23
N ALA A 722 -6.51 -46.86 9.04
CA ALA A 722 -6.23 -47.95 8.10
C ALA A 722 -5.26 -48.99 8.69
N GLY A 723 -5.06 -50.08 7.96
CA GLY A 723 -4.15 -51.17 8.33
C GLY A 723 -4.72 -52.13 9.39
N THR A 724 -3.94 -53.16 9.73
CA THR A 724 -4.32 -54.11 10.80
C THR A 724 -4.13 -53.42 12.15
N ASN A 725 -5.14 -53.49 13.03
CA ASN A 725 -5.15 -52.82 14.35
C ASN A 725 -5.04 -51.28 14.31
N ASN A 726 -5.53 -50.61 13.24
CA ASN A 726 -5.54 -49.14 13.13
C ASN A 726 -4.16 -48.48 13.22
N THR A 727 -3.12 -49.17 12.72
CA THR A 727 -1.72 -48.73 12.82
C THR A 727 -1.31 -47.75 11.72
N GLN A 728 -2.20 -47.44 10.78
CA GLN A 728 -1.94 -46.58 9.63
C GLN A 728 -3.04 -45.53 9.49
N THR A 729 -2.78 -44.48 8.72
CA THR A 729 -3.76 -43.46 8.36
C THR A 729 -3.86 -43.39 6.85
N ARG A 730 -5.07 -43.46 6.30
CA ARG A 730 -5.34 -43.29 4.89
C ARG A 730 -5.94 -41.91 4.61
N TYR A 731 -5.43 -41.30 3.55
CA TYR A 731 -5.92 -40.05 3.00
C TYR A 731 -6.53 -40.31 1.62
N THR A 732 -7.72 -39.79 1.39
CA THR A 732 -8.37 -39.72 0.07
C THR A 732 -8.63 -38.27 -0.25
N ILE A 733 -7.96 -37.75 -1.27
CA ILE A 733 -8.03 -36.35 -1.70
C ILE A 733 -8.79 -36.33 -3.02
N LYS A 734 -9.92 -35.62 -3.07
CA LYS A 734 -10.66 -35.38 -4.29
C LYS A 734 -10.28 -34.02 -4.86
N THR A 735 -9.92 -33.99 -6.13
CA THR A 735 -9.40 -32.79 -6.79
C THR A 735 -9.97 -32.68 -8.20
N SER A 736 -10.11 -31.47 -8.68
CA SER A 736 -10.59 -31.21 -10.03
C SER A 736 -9.86 -30.05 -10.68
N ASP A 737 -9.62 -30.16 -11.98
CA ASP A 737 -9.02 -29.09 -12.78
C ASP A 737 -9.38 -29.31 -14.26
N PRO A 738 -9.71 -28.26 -15.03
CA PRO A 738 -10.02 -28.38 -16.47
C PRO A 738 -8.87 -28.97 -17.31
N ASN A 739 -7.63 -28.69 -16.93
CA ASN A 739 -6.40 -29.11 -17.63
C ASN A 739 -5.78 -30.37 -17.00
N GLY A 740 -6.42 -30.93 -15.98
CA GLY A 740 -6.05 -32.17 -15.34
C GLY A 740 -4.98 -32.00 -14.25
N ILE A 741 -4.80 -33.04 -13.45
CA ILE A 741 -3.91 -33.01 -12.29
C ILE A 741 -2.59 -33.69 -12.63
N GLN A 742 -1.49 -32.95 -12.49
CA GLN A 742 -0.13 -33.45 -12.70
C GLN A 742 0.39 -34.17 -11.46
N ARG A 743 0.21 -33.60 -10.26
CA ARG A 743 0.81 -34.15 -9.03
C ARG A 743 -0.01 -33.83 -7.79
N VAL A 744 0.01 -34.74 -6.82
CA VAL A 744 -0.53 -34.52 -5.47
C VAL A 744 0.56 -34.84 -4.46
N VAL A 745 0.77 -33.94 -3.50
CA VAL A 745 1.76 -34.09 -2.43
C VAL A 745 1.07 -33.91 -1.09
N LEU A 746 1.26 -34.87 -0.18
CA LEU A 746 0.81 -34.79 1.21
C LEU A 746 2.04 -34.65 2.11
N LEU A 747 2.10 -33.58 2.89
CA LEU A 747 3.07 -33.42 3.97
C LEU A 747 2.39 -33.67 5.31
N TYR A 748 3.11 -34.33 6.22
CA TYR A 748 2.61 -34.64 7.55
C TYR A 748 3.70 -34.62 8.61
N ARG A 749 3.30 -34.41 9.87
CA ARG A 749 4.13 -34.56 11.06
C ARG A 749 3.46 -35.52 12.04
N ASP A 750 4.26 -36.25 12.79
CA ASP A 750 3.77 -37.22 13.77
C ASP A 750 4.39 -37.02 15.15
N THR A 751 3.81 -37.66 16.16
CA THR A 751 4.23 -37.50 17.56
C THR A 751 5.64 -38.04 17.86
N SER A 752 6.28 -38.76 16.93
CA SER A 752 7.67 -39.23 17.09
C SER A 752 8.72 -38.21 16.62
N ASN A 753 8.34 -37.27 15.75
CA ASN A 753 9.22 -36.20 15.26
C ASN A 753 8.40 -34.94 14.93
N TYR A 754 8.45 -33.97 15.85
CA TYR A 754 7.71 -32.71 15.74
C TYR A 754 8.45 -31.59 15.00
N THR A 755 9.70 -31.81 14.57
CA THR A 755 10.62 -30.76 14.05
C THR A 755 10.88 -30.84 12.56
N GLU A 756 10.25 -31.79 11.86
CA GLU A 756 10.49 -32.07 10.45
C GLU A 756 9.19 -32.47 9.73
N TRP A 757 9.05 -32.01 8.49
CA TRP A 757 7.98 -32.45 7.59
C TRP A 757 8.35 -33.73 6.86
N LYS A 758 7.49 -34.75 6.97
CA LYS A 758 7.56 -35.97 6.14
C LYS A 758 6.64 -35.82 4.94
N ARG A 759 7.02 -36.43 3.81
CA ARG A 759 6.25 -36.38 2.56
C ARG A 759 5.78 -37.76 2.13
N VAL A 760 4.61 -37.81 1.51
CA VAL A 760 4.12 -38.94 0.71
C VAL A 760 3.44 -38.40 -0.54
N GLU A 761 3.53 -39.15 -1.64
CA GLU A 761 2.86 -38.80 -2.90
C GLU A 761 1.66 -39.75 -3.10
N PRO A 762 0.43 -39.27 -2.88
CA PRO A 762 -0.78 -40.04 -3.17
C PRO A 762 -0.84 -40.51 -4.61
N THR A 763 -1.31 -41.75 -4.82
CA THR A 763 -1.56 -42.28 -6.16
C THR A 763 -2.84 -41.66 -6.71
N TYR A 764 -2.73 -40.85 -7.77
CA TYR A 764 -3.86 -40.20 -8.42
C TYR A 764 -4.59 -41.10 -9.42
N ASN A 765 -5.93 -41.08 -9.40
CA ASN A 765 -6.78 -41.74 -10.38
C ASN A 765 -7.62 -40.68 -11.13
N ALA A 766 -7.24 -40.42 -12.37
CA ALA A 766 -7.91 -39.44 -13.23
C ALA A 766 -9.36 -39.79 -13.59
N THR A 767 -9.78 -41.06 -13.49
CA THR A 767 -11.17 -41.47 -13.76
C THR A 767 -12.11 -41.05 -12.64
N THR A 768 -11.62 -41.09 -11.39
CA THR A 768 -12.42 -40.75 -10.20
C THR A 768 -12.14 -39.34 -9.69
N GLY A 769 -11.07 -38.69 -10.16
CA GLY A 769 -10.59 -37.40 -9.65
C GLY A 769 -10.06 -37.51 -8.21
N THR A 770 -9.52 -38.66 -7.83
CA THR A 770 -9.11 -38.92 -6.43
C THR A 770 -7.68 -39.41 -6.32
N ALA A 771 -6.93 -38.85 -5.38
CA ALA A 771 -5.61 -39.30 -4.97
C ALA A 771 -5.66 -40.02 -3.62
N VAL A 772 -4.99 -41.18 -3.50
CA VAL A 772 -4.99 -41.98 -2.27
C VAL A 772 -3.58 -42.26 -1.76
N ALA A 773 -3.33 -42.00 -0.48
CA ALA A 773 -2.11 -42.37 0.22
C ALA A 773 -2.42 -43.09 1.54
N THR A 774 -1.49 -43.91 2.02
CA THR A 774 -1.53 -44.48 3.37
C THR A 774 -0.17 -44.31 4.02
N ILE A 775 -0.14 -43.69 5.20
CA ILE A 775 1.09 -43.46 5.98
C ILE A 775 1.17 -44.46 7.14
N PRO A 776 2.38 -44.89 7.54
CA PRO A 776 2.57 -45.87 8.61
C PRO A 776 2.51 -45.20 10.01
N VAL A 777 1.55 -44.30 10.21
CA VAL A 777 1.33 -43.57 11.46
C VAL A 777 -0.13 -43.75 11.85
N PRO A 778 -0.45 -44.19 13.08
CA PRO A 778 -1.83 -44.22 13.58
C PRO A 778 -2.43 -42.82 13.59
N MET A 779 -3.72 -42.69 13.26
CA MET A 779 -4.39 -41.39 13.08
C MET A 779 -4.28 -40.49 14.30
N GLU A 780 -4.37 -41.07 15.51
CA GLU A 780 -4.18 -40.39 16.81
C GLU A 780 -2.78 -39.82 17.05
N ASN A 781 -1.78 -40.26 16.27
CA ASN A 781 -0.40 -39.80 16.35
C ASN A 781 -0.03 -38.81 15.23
N VAL A 782 -0.96 -38.49 14.33
CA VAL A 782 -0.76 -37.43 13.34
C VAL A 782 -0.97 -36.10 14.05
N VAL A 783 0.05 -35.25 14.00
CA VAL A 783 0.02 -33.94 14.63
C VAL A 783 -0.58 -32.94 13.65
N ASP A 784 -0.04 -32.91 12.42
CA ASP A 784 -0.45 -31.98 11.37
C ASP A 784 -0.27 -32.61 9.99
N TYR A 785 -1.05 -32.11 9.03
CA TYR A 785 -0.85 -32.41 7.62
C TYR A 785 -1.40 -31.28 6.74
N PHE A 786 -0.91 -31.21 5.51
CA PHE A 786 -1.52 -30.40 4.45
C PHE A 786 -1.28 -31.03 3.09
N VAL A 787 -2.13 -30.70 2.12
CA VAL A 787 -2.08 -31.25 0.76
C VAL A 787 -1.77 -30.13 -0.22
N GLN A 788 -0.90 -30.40 -1.17
CA GLN A 788 -0.69 -29.55 -2.33
C GLN A 788 -1.00 -30.33 -3.61
N VAL A 789 -1.59 -29.64 -4.58
CA VAL A 789 -2.00 -30.22 -5.86
C VAL A 789 -1.47 -29.36 -6.99
N VAL A 790 -0.85 -29.98 -7.99
CA VAL A 790 -0.32 -29.34 -9.19
C VAL A 790 -1.17 -29.76 -10.38
N ASP A 791 -1.63 -28.80 -11.18
CA ASP A 791 -2.33 -29.07 -12.44
C ASP A 791 -1.34 -29.26 -13.61
N GLY A 792 -1.86 -29.48 -14.82
CA GLY A 792 -1.05 -29.63 -16.03
C GLY A 792 -0.32 -28.38 -16.50
N ALA A 793 -0.69 -27.19 -16.02
CA ALA A 793 -0.04 -25.91 -16.32
C ALA A 793 1.01 -25.52 -15.25
N GLY A 794 1.15 -26.31 -14.18
CA GLY A 794 2.09 -26.03 -13.09
C GLY A 794 1.53 -25.10 -12.01
N ASN A 795 0.22 -24.81 -12.00
CA ASN A 795 -0.39 -24.05 -10.91
C ASN A 795 -0.52 -24.94 -9.68
N VAL A 796 -0.31 -24.35 -8.51
CA VAL A 796 -0.30 -25.07 -7.24
C VAL A 796 -1.46 -24.60 -6.36
N ALA A 797 -2.30 -25.55 -5.96
CA ALA A 797 -3.30 -25.35 -4.92
C ALA A 797 -2.82 -25.93 -3.60
N LEU A 798 -3.29 -25.31 -2.50
CA LEU A 798 -2.98 -25.72 -1.14
C LEU A 798 -4.28 -25.98 -0.37
N GLY A 799 -4.40 -27.18 0.18
CA GLY A 799 -5.46 -27.60 1.09
C GLY A 799 -4.93 -27.66 2.51
N LEU A 800 -5.36 -26.69 3.32
CA LEU A 800 -5.11 -26.63 4.76
C LEU A 800 -6.30 -27.26 5.52
N ASP A 801 -6.04 -27.86 6.68
CA ASP A 801 -7.12 -28.24 7.62
C ASP A 801 -7.77 -26.96 8.21
N ILE A 802 -8.99 -27.06 8.76
CA ILE A 802 -9.84 -25.92 9.22
C ILE A 802 -9.16 -25.07 10.32
N ASP A 803 -8.06 -25.55 10.88
CA ASP A 803 -7.01 -24.73 11.47
C ASP A 803 -5.69 -25.34 10.98
N PRO A 804 -4.75 -24.55 10.43
CA PRO A 804 -3.69 -25.08 9.57
C PRO A 804 -2.76 -26.12 10.24
N TYR A 805 -2.88 -26.32 11.55
CA TYR A 805 -2.07 -27.24 12.36
C TYR A 805 -2.79 -27.74 13.64
N THR A 806 -4.06 -28.18 13.56
CA THR A 806 -4.75 -28.83 14.70
C THR A 806 -4.60 -30.35 14.73
N THR A 807 -4.37 -30.88 15.93
CA THR A 807 -4.30 -32.31 16.21
C THR A 807 -5.65 -33.01 16.02
N VAL A 808 -5.65 -34.09 15.24
CA VAL A 808 -6.84 -34.93 14.97
C VAL A 808 -7.20 -35.74 16.21
N ALA A 809 -8.06 -35.19 17.06
CA ALA A 809 -8.57 -35.86 18.25
C ALA A 809 -10.11 -36.00 18.23
N ASN A 810 -10.65 -36.71 17.24
CA ASN A 810 -11.80 -37.65 17.30
C ASN A 810 -12.75 -37.65 16.06
N LEU A 811 -12.91 -38.87 15.52
CA LEU A 811 -14.06 -39.51 14.85
C LEU A 811 -14.77 -38.83 13.66
N ASN A 812 -14.53 -39.39 12.46
CA ASN A 812 -15.35 -39.33 11.24
C ASN A 812 -15.96 -37.96 10.90
N GLN A 813 -15.13 -37.03 10.42
CA GLN A 813 -15.63 -35.80 9.80
C GLN A 813 -15.51 -35.87 8.28
N LYS A 814 -16.63 -35.59 7.60
CA LYS A 814 -16.64 -35.19 6.19
C LYS A 814 -16.38 -33.69 6.16
N MET A 815 -15.34 -33.25 5.47
CA MET A 815 -15.08 -31.82 5.26
C MET A 815 -15.74 -31.38 3.95
N MET A 816 -16.57 -30.33 4.03
CA MET A 816 -16.94 -29.51 2.88
C MET A 816 -16.19 -28.18 3.03
N LEU A 817 -15.26 -27.91 2.11
CA LEU A 817 -14.55 -26.64 2.05
C LEU A 817 -15.50 -25.53 1.58
N PRO A 818 -15.38 -24.29 2.07
CA PRO A 818 -16.10 -23.17 1.47
C PRO A 818 -15.64 -23.00 0.03
N VAL A 819 -16.57 -23.10 -0.91
CA VAL A 819 -16.36 -22.71 -2.31
C VAL A 819 -16.09 -21.21 -2.33
N ILE A 820 -14.82 -20.82 -2.28
CA ILE A 820 -14.41 -19.46 -2.61
C ILE A 820 -14.38 -19.40 -4.13
N ASN A 821 -15.53 -19.07 -4.73
CA ASN A 821 -15.56 -18.65 -6.12
C ASN A 821 -14.79 -17.33 -6.23
N ARG A 822 -13.50 -17.40 -6.57
CA ARG A 822 -12.76 -16.24 -7.06
C ARG A 822 -13.15 -16.08 -8.53
N ARG A 823 -13.93 -15.04 -8.83
CA ARG A 823 -14.13 -14.56 -10.20
C ARG A 823 -13.29 -13.32 -10.41
#